data_AF-A0A959ZP39-F1
#
_entry.id   AF-A0A959ZP39-F1
#
_cell.length_a   1.000
_cell.length_b   1.000
_cell.length_c   1.000
_cell.angle_alpha   90.00
_cell.angle_beta   90.00
_cell.angle_gamma   90.00
#
_symmetry.space_group_name_H-M   'P 1'
#
loop_
_entity.id
_entity.type
_entity.pdbx_description
1 polymer ?
#
loop_
_entity_poly.entity_id
_entity_poly.type
_entity_poly.pdbx_seq_one_letter_code
_entity_poly.pdbx_strand_id
1 'polypeptide(L)'
;MSGSRLIACTTAGDAAGADTVAAAVAVAATTTDPGAEGALILDLRRSPRPPRGTLLASTAARRLEGAAATLDLRAAARGRVCFAVPGDAGSDAASVVARLGEPEIPAPLVMCVCDPVHFRAVLAAAPGGGRAALVRAAPGSERSLLALLVGELLDERIPVKAWTCPIGAIPGRRALAGLEPGGETGRRAARFAAALAPGRERSGRRPTGRLLGAEGGQALPAVLGVAALVVSLALILVAIGGAATAKGRLQRAADLAALSAARSMRDDFPRLFVPSRLPDGRVNPEHLERSQYMMRAEAAAQDGAEENGVDSDLASVRFPDGRSMGPLQVRVKIAAAVETDARGDADENATTEVSAEAEVTPPATPGGTTSQPAMASGGGYSGPLAYRQGKPMRPDVAAAFDRMAAAAAADGVSLIINSAFRSDAEQQALWNQHPDPRWVAPPGTSLHRCGTELDLGSPAAYGWLAANASRFGFTQRYSWEAWHYGFTAGPAPCSAAGERVGEDGALAKADGKGGSDQGLPAFVPGAYREPLLSSAARWNVSAALLAAQLFAESNFNPNAGSSAGAQGIAQFMPSTAAAYGLDDPYDPVASIDAQAHLMSDLLRQFGSPELALAAYNAGPGAVGSCNCIPPYPETQAYVAKIMAMLDGAGALAAPPPALEVRLVA
;
A
#
# COMPACT_ATOMS: atom_id res chain seq x y z
N MET A 1 36.88 38.05 -10.08
CA MET A 1 37.07 37.31 -8.81
C MET A 1 35.68 36.98 -8.28
N SER A 2 35.25 35.72 -8.40
CA SER A 2 33.92 35.32 -7.95
C SER A 2 33.97 35.08 -6.45
N GLY A 3 33.53 36.06 -5.65
CA GLY A 3 33.44 35.88 -4.19
C GLY A 3 32.49 34.73 -3.83
N SER A 4 32.80 34.05 -2.73
CA SER A 4 32.00 32.96 -2.16
C SER A 4 30.55 33.41 -1.96
N ARG A 5 29.58 32.62 -2.44
CA ARG A 5 28.15 32.95 -2.35
C ARG A 5 27.61 32.53 -0.99
N LEU A 6 27.00 33.43 -0.24
CA LEU A 6 26.40 33.11 1.05
C LEU A 6 24.88 33.11 0.97
N ILE A 7 24.28 32.01 1.43
CA ILE A 7 22.83 31.94 1.62
C ILE A 7 22.56 31.67 3.10
N ALA A 8 21.91 32.61 3.76
CA ALA A 8 21.45 32.44 5.12
C ALA A 8 20.14 31.62 5.12
N CYS A 9 20.12 30.54 5.89
CA CYS A 9 18.98 29.66 6.07
C CYS A 9 18.48 29.77 7.51
N THR A 10 17.21 30.11 7.69
CA THR A 10 16.58 30.18 9.02
C THR A 10 15.16 29.61 8.99
N THR A 11 14.53 29.55 10.15
CA THR A 11 13.15 29.12 10.33
C THR A 11 12.24 30.34 10.58
N ALA A 12 10.96 30.21 10.24
CA ALA A 12 9.91 31.16 10.61
C ALA A 12 8.81 30.42 11.37
N GLY A 13 8.36 30.98 12.49
CA GLY A 13 7.51 30.31 13.48
C GLY A 13 8.14 29.02 14.03
N ASP A 14 7.30 28.05 14.37
CA ASP A 14 7.70 26.74 14.94
C ASP A 14 8.25 25.75 13.91
N ALA A 15 8.74 26.24 12.76
CA ALA A 15 9.16 25.36 11.67
C ALA A 15 10.47 24.63 12.00
N ALA A 16 10.45 23.30 11.96
CA ALA A 16 11.67 22.49 12.03
C ALA A 16 12.25 22.16 10.64
N GLY A 17 13.52 21.72 10.62
CA GLY A 17 14.16 21.12 9.45
C GLY A 17 14.84 22.10 8.48
N ALA A 18 15.29 23.28 8.95
CA ALA A 18 16.05 24.22 8.12
C ALA A 18 17.38 23.64 7.60
N ASP A 19 18.03 22.78 8.38
CA ASP A 19 19.20 22.00 7.96
C ASP A 19 18.93 21.09 6.77
N THR A 20 17.78 20.41 6.80
CA THR A 20 17.37 19.45 5.79
C THR A 20 17.04 20.17 4.48
N VAL A 21 16.38 21.33 4.58
CA VAL A 21 16.12 22.21 3.42
C VAL A 21 17.41 22.79 2.87
N ALA A 22 18.30 23.29 3.74
CA ALA A 22 19.61 23.80 3.34
C ALA A 22 20.42 22.70 2.62
N ALA A 23 20.46 21.48 3.17
CA ALA A 23 21.16 20.36 2.54
C ALA A 23 20.57 19.99 1.18
N ALA A 24 19.23 19.99 1.04
CA ALA A 24 18.59 19.68 -0.24
C ALA A 24 18.94 20.73 -1.31
N VAL A 25 18.87 22.02 -0.97
CA VAL A 25 19.20 23.10 -1.90
C VAL A 25 20.70 23.14 -2.20
N ALA A 26 21.56 22.89 -1.20
CA ALA A 26 23.01 22.81 -1.38
C ALA A 26 23.40 21.69 -2.35
N VAL A 27 22.88 20.48 -2.15
CA VAL A 27 23.15 19.34 -3.05
C VAL A 27 22.69 19.67 -4.47
N ALA A 28 21.47 20.19 -4.63
CA ALA A 28 20.94 20.56 -5.94
C ALA A 28 21.76 21.66 -6.63
N ALA A 29 22.26 22.64 -5.88
CA ALA A 29 23.13 23.68 -6.43
C ALA A 29 24.42 23.09 -7.00
N THR A 30 25.02 22.10 -6.32
CA THR A 30 26.24 21.42 -6.80
C THR A 30 26.01 20.52 -8.02
N THR A 31 24.76 20.17 -8.35
CA THR A 31 24.45 19.38 -9.56
C THR A 31 24.04 20.26 -10.73
N THR A 32 23.45 21.41 -10.48
CA THR A 32 23.02 22.35 -11.54
C THR A 32 24.12 23.28 -12.07
N ASP A 33 25.19 23.51 -11.30
CA ASP A 33 26.31 24.38 -11.69
C ASP A 33 27.60 23.54 -11.87
N PRO A 34 28.04 23.26 -13.12
CA PRO A 34 29.23 22.45 -13.38
C PRO A 34 30.53 23.03 -12.81
N GLY A 35 30.55 24.33 -12.47
CA GLY A 35 31.68 25.00 -11.83
C GLY A 35 31.66 24.96 -10.31
N ALA A 36 30.62 24.41 -9.69
CA ALA A 36 30.51 24.35 -8.23
C ALA A 36 31.38 23.22 -7.64
N GLU A 37 32.56 23.56 -7.11
CA GLU A 37 33.48 22.71 -6.33
C GLU A 37 32.91 22.25 -4.96
N GLY A 38 31.66 21.77 -4.91
CA GLY A 38 30.97 21.37 -3.68
C GLY A 38 30.33 22.54 -2.93
N ALA A 39 29.55 22.24 -1.89
CA ALA A 39 28.89 23.24 -1.05
C ALA A 39 29.20 23.01 0.44
N LEU A 40 29.46 24.10 1.16
CA LEU A 40 29.67 24.10 2.61
C LEU A 40 28.34 24.41 3.30
N ILE A 41 27.92 23.56 4.24
CA ILE A 41 26.77 23.78 5.11
C ILE A 41 27.29 24.05 6.50
N LEU A 42 27.22 25.30 6.93
CA LEU A 42 27.64 25.76 8.25
C LEU A 42 26.42 25.84 9.17
N ASP A 43 26.32 24.96 10.14
CA ASP A 43 25.27 25.01 11.17
C ASP A 43 25.77 25.85 12.35
N LEU A 44 25.20 27.05 12.47
CA LEU A 44 25.48 28.04 13.52
C LEU A 44 24.52 27.91 14.70
N ARG A 45 23.53 27.01 14.62
CA ARG A 45 22.73 26.61 15.79
C ARG A 45 23.66 25.83 16.72
N ARG A 46 23.35 25.72 18.02
CA ARG A 46 24.19 25.07 19.06
C ARG A 46 24.32 23.54 18.88
N SER A 47 24.70 23.08 17.69
CA SER A 47 24.95 21.70 17.34
C SER A 47 26.37 21.32 17.81
N PRO A 48 26.51 20.32 18.71
CA PRO A 48 27.78 20.05 19.39
C PRO A 48 28.86 19.48 18.45
N ARG A 49 28.48 18.84 17.33
CA ARG A 49 29.38 18.23 16.35
C ARG A 49 28.74 18.20 14.96
N PRO A 50 29.53 18.23 13.87
CA PRO A 50 29.00 17.97 12.54
C PRO A 50 28.57 16.49 12.43
N PRO A 51 27.71 16.13 11.45
CA PRO A 51 27.39 14.74 11.15
C PRO A 51 28.66 13.93 10.82
N ARG A 52 28.65 12.61 11.05
CA ARG A 52 29.82 11.76 10.69
C ARG A 52 30.10 11.80 9.19
N GLY A 53 31.37 11.98 8.83
CA GLY A 53 31.84 11.92 7.45
C GLY A 53 31.57 10.55 6.82
N THR A 54 31.54 10.50 5.48
CA THR A 54 31.27 9.26 4.74
C THR A 54 32.40 8.94 3.76
N LEU A 55 32.62 7.65 3.48
CA LEU A 55 33.57 7.22 2.45
C LEU A 55 33.18 7.71 1.05
N LEU A 56 31.86 7.85 0.80
CA LEU A 56 31.27 8.32 -0.46
C LEU A 56 31.35 9.84 -0.68
N ALA A 57 32.14 10.56 0.10
CA ALA A 57 32.34 11.99 -0.09
C ALA A 57 33.19 12.27 -1.33
N SER A 58 32.72 13.20 -2.17
CA SER A 58 33.41 13.70 -3.35
C SER A 58 34.73 14.40 -2.98
N THR A 59 35.69 14.41 -3.90
CA THR A 59 36.98 15.10 -3.74
C THR A 59 36.80 16.58 -3.37
N ALA A 60 35.80 17.23 -3.96
CA ALA A 60 35.47 18.63 -3.69
C ALA A 60 34.99 18.83 -2.25
N ALA A 61 34.07 17.98 -1.76
CA ALA A 61 33.62 18.01 -0.37
C ALA A 61 34.77 17.75 0.63
N ARG A 62 35.73 16.88 0.30
CA ARG A 62 36.92 16.63 1.13
C ARG A 62 37.91 17.80 1.15
N ARG A 63 38.05 18.52 0.04
CA ARG A 63 38.84 19.77 0.00
C ARG A 63 38.21 20.83 0.91
N LEU A 64 36.88 20.97 0.86
CA LEU A 64 36.15 21.86 1.74
C LEU A 64 36.29 21.48 3.22
N GLU A 65 36.29 20.17 3.54
CA GLU A 65 36.55 19.68 4.89
C GLU A 65 37.94 20.08 5.40
N GLY A 66 38.98 19.96 4.56
CA GLY A 66 40.33 20.43 4.87
C GLY A 66 40.41 21.94 5.06
N ALA A 67 39.78 22.72 4.16
CA ALA A 67 39.75 24.18 4.26
C ALA A 67 39.00 24.65 5.51
N ALA A 68 37.86 24.04 5.84
CA ALA A 68 37.08 24.38 7.04
C ALA A 68 37.88 24.13 8.33
N ALA A 69 38.71 23.09 8.38
CA ALA A 69 39.57 22.81 9.53
C ALA A 69 40.60 23.93 9.80
N THR A 70 41.09 24.63 8.76
CA THR A 70 42.01 25.78 8.94
C THR A 70 41.35 26.98 9.61
N LEU A 71 40.02 27.07 9.55
CA LEU A 71 39.23 28.14 10.16
C LEU A 71 38.68 27.81 11.54
N ASP A 72 39.19 26.75 12.19
CA ASP A 72 38.69 26.24 13.47
C ASP A 72 37.21 25.82 13.39
N LEU A 73 36.81 25.27 12.24
CA LEU A 73 35.51 24.64 12.08
C LEU A 73 35.65 23.13 12.19
N ARG A 74 34.80 22.52 13.01
CA ARG A 74 34.65 21.06 13.03
C ARG A 74 33.81 20.66 11.83
N ALA A 75 34.46 20.07 10.82
CA ALA A 75 33.84 19.75 9.54
C ALA A 75 33.85 18.25 9.23
N ALA A 76 32.91 17.83 8.38
CA ALA A 76 32.76 16.47 7.92
C ALA A 76 32.21 16.40 6.49
N ALA A 77 32.94 15.75 5.58
CA ALA A 77 32.51 15.59 4.19
C ALA A 77 31.49 14.46 4.01
N ARG A 78 30.37 14.73 3.32
CA ARG A 78 29.32 13.75 2.99
C ARG A 78 28.80 13.95 1.57
N GLY A 79 28.89 12.93 0.72
CA GLY A 79 28.47 13.03 -0.68
C GLY A 79 29.05 14.25 -1.39
N ARG A 80 28.21 15.17 -1.84
CA ARG A 80 28.62 16.40 -2.54
C ARG A 80 28.79 17.64 -1.65
N VAL A 81 28.57 17.52 -0.34
CA VAL A 81 28.58 18.66 0.59
C VAL A 81 29.55 18.42 1.75
N CYS A 82 29.98 19.50 2.38
CA CYS A 82 30.73 19.47 3.62
C CYS A 82 29.87 20.10 4.72
N PHE A 83 29.64 19.39 5.82
CA PHE A 83 28.96 19.94 6.98
C PHE A 83 29.98 20.47 7.97
N ALA A 84 29.79 21.68 8.46
CA ALA A 84 30.66 22.31 9.44
C ALA A 84 29.84 22.88 10.60
N VAL A 85 30.43 22.88 11.79
CA VAL A 85 29.95 23.61 12.96
C VAL A 85 31.12 24.41 13.55
N PRO A 86 30.85 25.51 14.27
CA PRO A 86 31.89 26.25 14.99
C PRO A 86 32.70 25.37 15.96
N GLY A 87 34.00 25.67 16.10
CA GLY A 87 34.90 25.10 17.11
C GLY A 87 34.54 25.52 18.54
N ASP A 88 35.47 25.33 19.49
CA ASP A 88 35.25 25.60 20.93
C ASP A 88 35.48 27.08 21.34
N ALA A 89 35.56 28.00 20.39
CA ALA A 89 35.65 29.43 20.68
C ALA A 89 34.27 30.08 20.64
N GLY A 90 33.90 30.81 21.69
CA GLY A 90 32.69 31.64 21.83
C GLY A 90 32.59 32.82 20.84
N SER A 91 32.79 32.52 19.55
CA SER A 91 32.73 33.45 18.45
C SER A 91 31.27 33.66 18.07
N ASP A 92 30.83 34.91 18.03
CA ASP A 92 29.51 35.28 17.53
C ASP A 92 29.31 34.77 16.08
N ALA A 93 28.08 34.39 15.73
CA ALA A 93 27.71 33.82 14.43
C ALA A 93 28.16 34.71 13.26
N ALA A 94 28.08 36.03 13.44
CA ALA A 94 28.57 37.01 12.46
C ALA A 94 30.09 36.96 12.28
N SER A 95 30.85 36.78 13.37
CA SER A 95 32.32 36.67 13.32
C SER A 95 32.77 35.42 12.60
N VAL A 96 32.08 34.30 12.78
CA VAL A 96 32.39 33.05 12.06
C VAL A 96 32.12 33.22 10.57
N VAL A 97 31.00 33.86 10.22
CA VAL A 97 30.61 34.11 8.82
C VAL A 97 31.56 35.09 8.12
N ALA A 98 32.00 36.15 8.80
CA ALA A 98 32.93 37.12 8.24
C ALA A 98 34.28 36.47 7.83
N ARG A 99 34.74 35.49 8.60
CA ARG A 99 35.98 34.72 8.33
C ARG A 99 35.87 33.81 7.10
N LEU A 100 34.66 33.51 6.60
CA LEU A 100 34.47 32.71 5.38
C LEU A 100 34.81 33.47 4.08
N GLY A 101 35.02 34.79 4.19
CA GLY A 101 35.38 35.67 3.07
C GLY A 101 36.89 35.79 2.84
N GLU A 102 37.69 35.26 3.75
CA GLU A 102 39.14 35.16 3.61
C GLU A 102 39.48 34.24 2.41
N PRO A 103 40.56 34.49 1.66
CA PRO A 103 40.88 33.84 0.38
C PRO A 103 41.14 32.32 0.43
N GLU A 104 40.93 31.65 1.57
CA GLU A 104 41.32 30.26 1.82
C GLU A 104 40.20 29.22 1.62
N ILE A 105 38.92 29.60 1.52
CA ILE A 105 37.85 28.63 1.19
C ILE A 105 37.41 28.76 -0.28
N PRO A 106 37.75 27.79 -1.14
CA PRO A 106 37.21 27.69 -2.50
C PRO A 106 35.78 27.11 -2.47
N ALA A 107 34.87 27.69 -1.67
CA ALA A 107 33.47 27.28 -1.63
C ALA A 107 32.64 28.20 -2.54
N PRO A 108 32.22 27.75 -3.72
CA PRO A 108 31.35 28.55 -4.59
C PRO A 108 29.97 28.79 -3.96
N LEU A 109 29.58 27.99 -2.95
CA LEU A 109 28.36 28.16 -2.19
C LEU A 109 28.54 27.79 -0.70
N VAL A 110 28.14 28.71 0.17
CA VAL A 110 28.05 28.54 1.62
C VAL A 110 26.59 28.69 2.07
N MET A 111 26.09 27.66 2.76
CA MET A 111 24.76 27.62 3.36
C MET A 111 24.91 27.79 4.88
N CYS A 112 24.50 28.93 5.43
CA CYS A 112 24.58 29.19 6.86
C CYS A 112 23.22 28.92 7.51
N VAL A 113 23.10 27.85 8.29
CA VAL A 113 21.87 27.54 9.04
C VAL A 113 21.95 28.21 10.41
N CYS A 114 21.03 29.09 10.73
CA CYS A 114 21.05 29.84 11.99
C CYS A 114 19.66 30.00 12.61
N ASP A 115 19.63 30.21 13.93
CA ASP A 115 18.41 30.58 14.64
C ASP A 115 17.88 31.95 14.17
N PRO A 116 16.56 32.19 14.19
CA PRO A 116 15.95 33.43 13.67
C PRO A 116 16.57 34.71 14.23
N VAL A 117 16.97 34.69 15.51
CA VAL A 117 17.62 35.83 16.21
C VAL A 117 18.94 36.24 15.55
N HIS A 118 19.70 35.29 14.98
CA HIS A 118 21.00 35.54 14.38
C HIS A 118 20.93 35.77 12.86
N PHE A 119 19.76 35.59 12.24
CA PHE A 119 19.59 35.61 10.79
C PHE A 119 20.05 36.92 10.14
N ARG A 120 19.68 38.07 10.73
CA ARG A 120 20.08 39.39 10.24
C ARG A 120 21.58 39.62 10.34
N ALA A 121 22.18 39.22 11.47
CA ALA A 121 23.62 39.35 11.69
C ALA A 121 24.41 38.50 10.68
N VAL A 122 23.96 37.27 10.39
CA VAL A 122 24.57 36.39 9.38
C VAL A 122 24.46 36.98 7.96
N LEU A 123 23.30 37.54 7.59
CA LEU A 123 23.13 38.19 6.27
C LEU A 123 23.97 39.46 6.12
N ALA A 124 24.16 40.21 7.21
CA ALA A 124 24.99 41.42 7.22
C ALA A 124 26.49 41.10 7.18
N ALA A 125 26.91 40.00 7.79
CA ALA A 125 28.30 39.55 7.83
C ALA A 125 28.78 38.87 6.52
N ALA A 126 27.89 38.72 5.52
CA ALA A 126 28.22 38.07 4.26
C ALA A 126 29.34 38.82 3.51
N PRO A 127 30.49 38.18 3.24
CA PRO A 127 31.65 38.85 2.67
C PRO A 127 31.49 39.06 1.16
N GLY A 128 31.45 40.33 0.71
CA GLY A 128 31.85 40.80 -0.63
C GLY A 128 31.27 40.15 -1.91
N GLY A 129 30.34 39.20 -1.82
CA GLY A 129 29.76 38.44 -2.91
C GLY A 129 28.29 38.11 -2.61
N GLY A 130 27.49 37.85 -3.65
CA GLY A 130 26.02 37.79 -3.56
C GLY A 130 25.47 37.07 -2.33
N ARG A 131 24.61 37.78 -1.58
CA ARG A 131 23.87 37.27 -0.42
C ARG A 131 22.45 36.88 -0.81
N ALA A 132 21.95 35.77 -0.31
CA ALA A 132 20.57 35.35 -0.50
C ALA A 132 19.98 34.75 0.79
N ALA A 133 18.67 34.60 0.83
CA ALA A 133 17.92 34.13 1.98
C ALA A 133 17.06 32.91 1.64
N LEU A 134 17.09 31.92 2.53
CA LEU A 134 16.25 30.73 2.48
C LEU A 134 15.51 30.61 3.81
N VAL A 135 14.17 30.62 3.77
CA VAL A 135 13.36 30.61 4.99
C VAL A 135 12.51 29.35 5.02
N ARG A 136 12.69 28.49 6.02
CA ARG A 136 11.81 27.35 6.28
C ARG A 136 10.62 27.82 7.13
N ALA A 137 9.40 27.74 6.60
CA ALA A 137 8.20 28.20 7.30
C ALA A 137 7.16 27.08 7.49
N ALA A 138 6.53 27.00 8.66
CA ALA A 138 5.51 26.00 8.94
C ALA A 138 4.21 26.28 8.14
N PRO A 139 3.44 25.25 7.77
CA PRO A 139 2.10 25.46 7.21
C PRO A 139 1.18 26.08 8.27
N GLY A 140 0.53 27.20 7.94
CA GLY A 140 -0.66 27.67 8.67
C GLY A 140 -0.46 28.80 9.69
N SER A 141 0.66 28.90 10.41
CA SER A 141 0.73 29.78 11.59
C SER A 141 1.17 31.23 11.34
N GLU A 142 1.93 31.54 10.28
CA GLU A 142 2.59 32.87 10.19
C GLU A 142 2.74 33.43 8.76
N ARG A 143 1.69 33.33 7.92
CA ARG A 143 1.76 33.84 6.52
C ARG A 143 2.10 35.34 6.45
N SER A 144 1.59 36.14 7.37
CA SER A 144 1.82 37.59 7.40
C SER A 144 3.26 37.95 7.79
N LEU A 145 3.83 37.28 8.80
CA LEU A 145 5.22 37.51 9.22
C LEU A 145 6.21 37.04 8.14
N LEU A 146 5.93 35.90 7.50
CA LEU A 146 6.71 35.43 6.36
C LEU A 146 6.63 36.41 5.18
N ALA A 147 5.44 36.94 4.88
CA ALA A 147 5.25 37.92 3.81
C ALA A 147 5.99 39.24 4.10
N LEU A 148 5.97 39.71 5.35
CA LEU A 148 6.71 40.89 5.79
C LEU A 148 8.22 40.68 5.66
N LEU A 149 8.75 39.56 6.19
CA LEU A 149 10.17 39.22 6.07
C LEU A 149 10.62 39.11 4.60
N VAL A 150 9.82 38.46 3.76
CA VAL A 150 10.10 38.34 2.32
C VAL A 150 10.06 39.71 1.65
N GLY A 151 9.08 40.55 1.98
CA GLY A 151 8.98 41.92 1.45
C GLY A 151 10.20 42.76 1.80
N GLU A 152 10.60 42.77 3.08
CA GLU A 152 11.75 43.52 3.58
C GLU A 152 13.06 43.09 2.90
N LEU A 153 13.29 41.77 2.75
CA LEU A 153 14.46 41.25 2.05
C LEU A 153 14.47 41.62 0.56
N LEU A 154 13.31 41.61 -0.10
CA LEU A 154 13.20 42.03 -1.50
C LEU A 154 13.46 43.52 -1.68
N ASP A 155 13.01 44.36 -0.74
CA ASP A 155 13.29 45.80 -0.73
C ASP A 155 14.79 46.08 -0.57
N GLU A 156 15.48 45.28 0.25
CA GLU A 156 16.94 45.28 0.37
C GLU A 156 17.68 44.64 -0.83
N ARG A 157 16.94 44.21 -1.86
CA ARG A 157 17.44 43.49 -3.04
C ARG A 157 18.19 42.20 -2.71
N ILE A 158 17.81 41.54 -1.62
CA ILE A 158 18.32 40.22 -1.23
C ILE A 158 17.37 39.17 -1.83
N PRO A 159 17.85 38.31 -2.76
CA PRO A 159 17.05 37.21 -3.27
C PRO A 159 16.60 36.30 -2.13
N VAL A 160 15.30 36.04 -2.03
CA VAL A 160 14.72 35.24 -0.95
C VAL A 160 13.79 34.15 -1.49
N LYS A 161 13.84 32.97 -0.88
CA LYS A 161 12.88 31.89 -1.10
C LYS A 161 12.35 31.31 0.21
N ALA A 162 11.05 31.08 0.26
CA ALA A 162 10.37 30.45 1.38
C ALA A 162 10.03 28.98 1.07
N TRP A 163 10.52 28.07 1.89
CA TRP A 163 10.21 26.65 1.85
C TRP A 163 9.10 26.34 2.85
N THR A 164 7.87 26.22 2.35
CA THR A 164 6.65 26.12 3.16
C THR A 164 6.18 24.69 3.45
N CYS A 165 6.65 23.68 2.69
CA CYS A 165 6.28 22.29 2.92
C CYS A 165 7.37 21.53 3.71
N PRO A 166 7.03 20.60 4.60
CA PRO A 166 8.06 19.75 5.20
C PRO A 166 8.74 18.89 4.12
N ILE A 167 10.02 18.58 4.32
CA ILE A 167 10.72 17.58 3.51
C ILE A 167 10.42 16.20 4.12
N GLY A 168 9.96 15.25 3.31
CA GLY A 168 9.70 13.88 3.76
C GLY A 168 10.96 13.16 4.26
N ALA A 169 10.79 12.17 5.12
CA ALA A 169 11.89 11.50 5.83
C ALA A 169 12.96 10.86 4.91
N ILE A 170 12.57 10.32 3.75
CA ILE A 170 13.50 9.71 2.79
C ILE A 170 14.29 10.79 2.02
N PRO A 171 13.66 11.75 1.31
CA PRO A 171 14.39 12.85 0.68
C PRO A 171 15.28 13.64 1.65
N GLY A 172 14.82 13.83 2.89
CA GLY A 172 15.59 14.53 3.92
C GLY A 172 16.85 13.78 4.36
N ARG A 173 16.73 12.46 4.61
CA ARG A 173 17.91 11.62 4.91
C ARG A 173 18.92 11.60 3.78
N ARG A 174 18.45 11.56 2.53
CA ARG A 174 19.31 11.64 1.34
C ARG A 174 20.04 12.98 1.25
N ALA A 175 19.31 14.09 1.42
CA ALA A 175 19.88 15.44 1.44
C ALA A 175 20.98 15.58 2.50
N LEU A 176 20.71 15.15 3.75
CA LEU A 176 21.66 15.19 4.86
C LEU A 176 22.86 14.24 4.69
N ALA A 177 22.72 13.21 3.84
CA ALA A 177 23.84 12.36 3.42
C ALA A 177 24.65 12.97 2.26
N GLY A 178 24.28 14.16 1.79
CA GLY A 178 24.90 14.83 0.64
C GLY A 178 24.55 14.20 -0.71
N LEU A 179 23.40 13.52 -0.79
CA LEU A 179 22.87 12.86 -1.97
C LEU A 179 21.62 13.57 -2.48
N GLU A 180 21.38 13.46 -3.79
CA GLU A 180 20.20 14.05 -4.43
C GLU A 180 18.89 13.58 -3.74
N PRO A 181 18.04 14.50 -3.25
CA PRO A 181 16.79 14.16 -2.55
C PRO A 181 15.83 13.32 -3.41
N GLY A 182 15.85 13.52 -4.73
CA GLY A 182 14.97 12.84 -5.69
C GLY A 182 13.53 13.35 -5.69
N GLY A 183 12.77 12.93 -6.69
CA GLY A 183 11.34 13.26 -6.84
C GLY A 183 11.04 14.75 -6.87
N GLU A 184 9.88 15.14 -6.33
CA GLU A 184 9.45 16.55 -6.31
C GLU A 184 10.31 17.42 -5.37
N THR A 185 10.82 16.86 -4.27
CA THR A 185 11.75 17.56 -3.38
C THR A 185 13.02 17.97 -4.11
N GLY A 186 13.61 17.04 -4.89
CA GLY A 186 14.78 17.33 -5.71
C GLY A 186 14.50 18.39 -6.77
N ARG A 187 13.38 18.28 -7.50
CA ARG A 187 12.97 19.29 -8.49
C ARG A 187 12.73 20.67 -7.88
N ARG A 188 12.11 20.73 -6.70
CA ARG A 188 11.90 21.99 -5.97
C ARG A 188 13.22 22.57 -5.45
N ALA A 189 14.11 21.74 -4.92
CA ALA A 189 15.43 22.15 -4.48
C ALA A 189 16.27 22.72 -5.63
N ALA A 190 16.25 22.10 -6.81
CA ALA A 190 16.91 22.62 -8.01
C ALA A 190 16.34 23.97 -8.46
N ARG A 191 15.00 24.14 -8.44
CA ARG A 191 14.36 25.43 -8.72
C ARG A 191 14.78 26.53 -7.74
N PHE A 192 14.92 26.17 -6.46
CA PHE A 192 15.33 27.12 -5.41
C PHE A 192 16.80 27.48 -5.55
N ALA A 193 17.67 26.50 -5.79
CA ALA A 193 19.09 26.71 -6.08
C ALA A 193 19.27 27.65 -7.28
N ALA A 194 18.56 27.40 -8.39
CA ALA A 194 18.62 28.25 -9.59
C ALA A 194 18.12 29.67 -9.36
N ALA A 195 17.07 29.85 -8.53
CA ALA A 195 16.52 31.17 -8.22
C ALA A 195 17.39 31.97 -7.24
N LEU A 196 18.22 31.30 -6.44
CA LEU A 196 19.14 31.91 -5.49
C LEU A 196 20.56 32.07 -6.06
N ALA A 197 20.81 31.62 -7.31
CA ALA A 197 22.10 31.75 -7.99
C ALA A 197 22.29 33.15 -8.62
N PRO A 198 23.47 33.79 -8.47
CA PRO A 198 23.77 35.08 -9.09
C PRO A 198 24.30 34.92 -10.52
N GLY A 199 23.80 35.75 -11.46
CA GLY A 199 24.34 35.85 -12.82
C GLY A 199 23.36 36.25 -13.93
N ARG A 200 22.05 36.25 -13.71
CA ARG A 200 21.11 36.91 -14.63
C ARG A 200 20.89 38.34 -14.18
N GLU A 201 21.71 39.26 -14.68
CA GLU A 201 21.23 40.62 -14.91
C GLU A 201 19.92 40.49 -15.69
N ARG A 202 18.80 40.85 -15.05
CA ARG A 202 17.59 41.17 -15.79
C ARG A 202 17.94 42.38 -16.64
N SER A 203 18.20 42.14 -17.93
CA SER A 203 18.15 43.16 -18.98
C SER A 203 16.97 44.08 -18.68
N GLY A 204 17.31 45.36 -18.52
CA GLY A 204 16.44 46.37 -17.95
C GLY A 204 15.14 46.52 -18.74
N ARG A 205 14.03 46.44 -18.02
CA ARG A 205 12.85 47.22 -18.38
C ARG A 205 12.46 48.03 -17.14
N ARG A 206 13.08 49.21 -17.01
CA ARG A 206 12.55 50.28 -16.16
C ARG A 206 11.23 50.74 -16.78
N PRO A 207 10.15 50.94 -16.00
CA PRO A 207 9.08 51.79 -16.46
C PRO A 207 9.61 53.22 -16.43
N THR A 208 9.92 53.76 -17.61
CA THR A 208 10.20 55.19 -17.76
C THR A 208 8.93 55.95 -17.41
N GLY A 209 9.05 56.88 -16.47
CA GLY A 209 8.02 57.87 -16.21
C GLY A 209 7.68 58.59 -17.51
N ARG A 210 6.40 58.56 -17.88
CA ARG A 210 5.87 59.36 -18.98
C ARG A 210 5.22 60.58 -18.35
N LEU A 211 5.89 61.71 -18.55
CA LEU A 211 5.31 63.05 -18.44
C LEU A 211 3.97 63.08 -19.17
N LEU A 212 2.93 63.49 -18.43
CA LEU A 212 1.62 63.82 -18.98
C LEU A 212 1.75 65.18 -19.70
N GLY A 213 1.85 65.11 -21.02
CA GLY A 213 1.47 66.18 -21.94
C GLY A 213 0.14 65.80 -22.59
N ALA A 214 -0.74 66.79 -22.70
CA ALA A 214 -2.16 66.71 -23.00
C ALA A 214 -2.55 66.23 -24.41
N GLU A 215 -3.87 66.06 -24.58
CA GLU A 215 -4.67 65.81 -25.81
C GLU A 215 -4.85 64.33 -26.21
N GLY A 216 -6.06 63.77 -26.43
CA GLY A 216 -7.42 64.26 -26.32
C GLY A 216 -8.43 63.13 -26.66
N GLY A 217 -9.58 63.10 -25.98
CA GLY A 217 -10.88 62.81 -26.60
C GLY A 217 -11.41 61.38 -26.77
N GLN A 218 -10.61 60.30 -26.87
CA GLN A 218 -11.18 58.96 -27.16
C GLN A 218 -10.68 57.80 -26.29
N ALA A 219 -9.73 58.05 -25.38
CA ALA A 219 -9.19 56.99 -24.54
C ALA A 219 -10.13 56.56 -23.42
N LEU A 220 -11.01 57.45 -22.91
CA LEU A 220 -11.79 57.15 -21.70
C LEU A 220 -12.82 56.02 -21.89
N PRO A 221 -13.64 55.97 -22.96
CA PRO A 221 -14.58 54.87 -23.16
C PRO A 221 -13.85 53.56 -23.47
N ALA A 222 -12.74 53.61 -24.22
CA ALA A 222 -11.93 52.44 -24.54
C ALA A 222 -11.20 51.88 -23.31
N VAL A 223 -10.66 52.76 -22.46
CA VAL A 223 -10.01 52.38 -21.18
C VAL A 223 -11.05 51.88 -20.18
N LEU A 224 -12.23 52.48 -20.10
CA LEU A 224 -13.33 51.98 -19.28
C LEU A 224 -13.86 50.63 -19.80
N GLY A 225 -13.97 50.45 -21.12
CA GLY A 225 -14.35 49.18 -21.74
C GLY A 225 -13.31 48.09 -21.50
N VAL A 226 -12.02 48.39 -21.65
CA VAL A 226 -10.93 47.45 -21.34
C VAL A 226 -10.86 47.17 -19.84
N ALA A 227 -11.03 48.18 -18.98
CA ALA A 227 -11.07 47.99 -17.53
C ALA A 227 -12.27 47.14 -17.11
N ALA A 228 -13.46 47.38 -17.68
CA ALA A 228 -14.64 46.55 -17.45
C ALA A 228 -14.44 45.13 -17.96
N LEU A 229 -13.77 44.94 -19.11
CA LEU A 229 -13.43 43.62 -19.64
C LEU A 229 -12.41 42.90 -18.75
N VAL A 230 -11.40 43.61 -18.24
CA VAL A 230 -10.38 43.05 -17.33
C VAL A 230 -11.00 42.69 -15.99
N VAL A 231 -11.89 43.53 -15.45
CA VAL A 231 -12.64 43.25 -14.21
C VAL A 231 -13.60 42.08 -14.43
N SER A 232 -14.32 42.05 -15.56
CA SER A 232 -15.21 40.95 -15.90
C SER A 232 -14.44 39.64 -16.08
N LEU A 233 -13.29 39.68 -16.77
CA LEU A 233 -12.41 38.52 -16.94
C LEU A 233 -11.80 38.08 -15.61
N ALA A 234 -11.42 39.01 -14.73
CA ALA A 234 -10.94 38.71 -13.39
C ALA A 234 -12.05 38.10 -12.52
N LEU A 235 -13.27 38.60 -12.59
CA LEU A 235 -14.43 38.04 -11.90
C LEU A 235 -14.79 36.66 -12.45
N ILE A 236 -14.74 36.45 -13.76
CA ILE A 236 -14.90 35.15 -14.41
C ILE A 236 -13.80 34.19 -13.96
N LEU A 237 -12.54 34.62 -13.91
CA LEU A 237 -11.42 33.80 -13.43
C LEU A 237 -11.52 33.50 -11.93
N VAL A 238 -12.03 34.42 -11.12
CA VAL A 238 -12.33 34.21 -9.69
C VAL A 238 -13.51 33.28 -9.50
N ALA A 239 -14.56 33.36 -10.33
CA ALA A 239 -15.70 32.46 -10.31
C ALA A 239 -15.30 31.03 -10.76
N ILE A 240 -14.51 30.91 -11.83
CA ILE A 240 -13.93 29.64 -12.29
C ILE A 240 -12.98 29.08 -11.21
N GLY A 241 -12.16 29.93 -10.58
CA GLY A 241 -11.30 29.55 -9.47
C GLY A 241 -12.08 29.13 -8.22
N GLY A 242 -13.20 29.80 -7.93
CA GLY A 242 -14.12 29.51 -6.84
C GLY A 242 -14.85 28.18 -7.03
N ALA A 243 -15.38 27.93 -8.23
CA ALA A 243 -16.00 26.66 -8.59
C ALA A 243 -14.98 25.50 -8.60
N ALA A 244 -13.78 25.73 -9.12
CA ALA A 244 -12.70 24.74 -9.10
C ALA A 244 -12.21 24.44 -7.67
N THR A 245 -12.20 25.43 -6.77
CA THR A 245 -11.83 25.25 -5.35
C THR A 245 -12.96 24.64 -4.53
N ALA A 246 -14.23 24.89 -4.84
CA ALA A 246 -15.38 24.22 -4.22
C ALA A 246 -15.40 22.73 -4.58
N LYS A 247 -15.29 22.38 -5.87
CA LYS A 247 -15.16 20.99 -6.33
C LYS A 247 -13.93 20.31 -5.74
N GLY A 248 -12.81 21.01 -5.65
CA GLY A 248 -11.59 20.50 -5.02
C GLY A 248 -11.71 20.25 -3.50
N ARG A 249 -12.51 21.06 -2.79
CA ARG A 249 -12.83 20.83 -1.37
C ARG A 249 -13.72 19.60 -1.19
N LEU A 250 -14.77 19.46 -2.01
CA LEU A 250 -15.66 18.30 -1.99
C LEU A 250 -14.92 17.00 -2.36
N GLN A 251 -14.04 17.03 -3.37
CA GLN A 251 -13.20 15.86 -3.70
C GLN A 251 -12.29 15.49 -2.54
N ARG A 252 -11.64 16.47 -1.90
CA ARG A 252 -10.76 16.19 -0.74
C ARG A 252 -11.55 15.59 0.42
N ALA A 253 -12.75 16.09 0.70
CA ALA A 253 -13.62 15.51 1.73
C ALA A 253 -14.01 14.07 1.39
N ALA A 254 -14.35 13.79 0.12
CA ALA A 254 -14.67 12.44 -0.34
C ALA A 254 -13.46 11.49 -0.21
N ASP A 255 -12.26 11.95 -0.62
CA ASP A 255 -11.02 11.19 -0.52
C ASP A 255 -10.68 10.84 0.95
N LEU A 256 -10.82 11.80 1.86
CA LEU A 256 -10.55 11.60 3.29
C LEU A 256 -11.60 10.70 3.95
N ALA A 257 -12.87 10.85 3.61
CA ALA A 257 -13.94 9.97 4.05
C ALA A 257 -13.71 8.52 3.59
N ALA A 258 -13.34 8.32 2.31
CA ALA A 258 -13.02 7.00 1.78
C ALA A 258 -11.79 6.38 2.46
N LEU A 259 -10.75 7.19 2.74
CA LEU A 259 -9.57 6.74 3.49
C LEU A 259 -9.88 6.38 4.95
N SER A 260 -10.76 7.14 5.62
CA SER A 260 -11.19 6.85 6.99
C SER A 260 -11.97 5.53 7.08
N ALA A 261 -12.91 5.33 6.15
CA ALA A 261 -13.63 4.06 6.03
C ALA A 261 -12.68 2.88 5.77
N ALA A 262 -11.77 3.02 4.81
CA ALA A 262 -10.80 1.99 4.49
C ALA A 262 -9.81 1.70 5.64
N ARG A 263 -9.47 2.68 6.48
CA ARG A 263 -8.67 2.44 7.70
C ARG A 263 -9.45 1.66 8.75
N SER A 264 -10.72 2.01 9.00
CA SER A 264 -11.58 1.22 9.88
C SER A 264 -11.70 -0.21 9.36
N MET A 265 -11.93 -0.38 8.06
CA MET A 265 -11.97 -1.68 7.41
C MET A 265 -10.68 -2.48 7.59
N ARG A 266 -9.52 -1.85 7.44
CA ARG A 266 -8.21 -2.47 7.67
C ARG A 266 -8.03 -2.96 9.10
N ASP A 267 -8.34 -2.10 10.07
CA ASP A 267 -8.08 -2.35 11.48
C ASP A 267 -9.06 -3.39 12.06
N ASP A 268 -10.31 -3.39 11.58
CA ASP A 268 -11.35 -4.31 12.02
C ASP A 268 -11.40 -5.63 11.20
N PHE A 269 -10.69 -5.73 10.07
CA PHE A 269 -10.72 -6.93 9.21
C PHE A 269 -10.37 -8.24 9.93
N PRO A 270 -9.32 -8.32 10.77
CA PRO A 270 -8.98 -9.57 11.47
C PRO A 270 -10.07 -10.05 12.43
N ARG A 271 -10.89 -9.12 12.94
CA ARG A 271 -11.93 -9.38 13.95
C ARG A 271 -13.13 -10.12 13.37
N LEU A 272 -13.30 -10.12 12.05
CA LEU A 272 -14.29 -10.93 11.34
C LEU A 272 -14.02 -12.44 11.49
N PHE A 273 -12.76 -12.82 11.71
CA PHE A 273 -12.31 -14.21 11.72
C PHE A 273 -12.05 -14.77 13.13
N VAL A 274 -12.15 -13.91 14.15
CA VAL A 274 -12.11 -14.33 15.55
C VAL A 274 -13.44 -15.01 15.90
N PRO A 275 -13.48 -16.11 16.67
CA PRO A 275 -14.75 -16.77 17.03
C PRO A 275 -15.72 -15.82 17.75
N SER A 276 -17.00 -15.83 17.38
CA SER A 276 -18.05 -14.98 17.96
C SER A 276 -18.33 -15.26 19.44
N ARG A 277 -17.94 -16.44 19.93
CA ARG A 277 -18.03 -16.84 21.34
C ARG A 277 -16.72 -17.39 21.85
N LEU A 278 -16.43 -17.10 23.11
CA LEU A 278 -15.34 -17.72 23.86
C LEU A 278 -15.69 -19.19 24.16
N PRO A 279 -14.70 -20.04 24.51
CA PRO A 279 -14.94 -21.45 24.85
C PRO A 279 -15.94 -21.68 26.00
N ASP A 280 -16.17 -20.65 26.82
CA ASP A 280 -17.15 -20.64 27.92
C ASP A 280 -18.55 -20.17 27.51
N GLY A 281 -18.79 -19.94 26.21
CA GLY A 281 -20.08 -19.56 25.64
C GLY A 281 -20.41 -18.06 25.70
N ARG A 282 -19.59 -17.24 26.37
CA ARG A 282 -19.75 -15.77 26.40
C ARG A 282 -19.46 -15.17 25.03
N VAL A 283 -20.08 -14.03 24.73
CA VAL A 283 -19.79 -13.27 23.50
C VAL A 283 -18.33 -12.84 23.54
N ASN A 284 -17.62 -13.06 22.43
CA ASN A 284 -16.25 -12.64 22.30
C ASN A 284 -16.19 -11.15 21.90
N PRO A 285 -15.69 -10.25 22.76
CA PRO A 285 -15.64 -8.82 22.46
C PRO A 285 -14.68 -8.48 21.30
N GLU A 286 -13.75 -9.39 20.99
CA GLU A 286 -12.81 -9.22 19.89
C GLU A 286 -13.42 -9.58 18.53
N HIS A 287 -14.55 -10.30 18.50
CA HIS A 287 -15.27 -10.59 17.26
C HIS A 287 -16.11 -9.40 16.81
N LEU A 288 -16.11 -9.14 15.51
CA LEU A 288 -17.05 -8.23 14.86
C LEU A 288 -17.90 -9.00 13.87
N GLU A 289 -19.21 -8.82 13.97
CA GLU A 289 -20.14 -9.27 12.94
C GLU A 289 -19.95 -8.43 11.67
N ARG A 290 -20.19 -9.02 10.49
CA ARG A 290 -20.03 -8.34 9.20
C ARG A 290 -20.80 -7.01 9.11
N SER A 291 -22.01 -6.97 9.67
CA SER A 291 -22.81 -5.72 9.72
C SER A 291 -22.15 -4.66 10.59
N GLN A 292 -21.54 -5.05 11.73
CA GLN A 292 -20.83 -4.13 12.62
C GLN A 292 -19.53 -3.63 11.99
N TYR A 293 -18.83 -4.50 11.27
CA TYR A 293 -17.67 -4.13 10.46
C TYR A 293 -18.01 -3.06 9.42
N MET A 294 -19.08 -3.28 8.65
CA MET A 294 -19.54 -2.32 7.62
C MET A 294 -20.09 -1.04 8.24
N MET A 295 -20.86 -1.12 9.32
CA MET A 295 -21.37 0.06 10.04
C MET A 295 -20.23 0.91 10.60
N ARG A 296 -19.16 0.30 11.13
CA ARG A 296 -17.99 1.03 11.64
C ARG A 296 -17.22 1.72 10.52
N ALA A 297 -17.11 1.06 9.37
CA ALA A 297 -16.51 1.66 8.18
C ALA A 297 -17.35 2.82 7.63
N GLU A 298 -18.68 2.68 7.61
CA GLU A 298 -19.62 3.73 7.20
C GLU A 298 -19.59 4.93 8.15
N ALA A 299 -19.64 4.68 9.47
CA ALA A 299 -19.49 5.70 10.49
C ALA A 299 -18.15 6.43 10.36
N ALA A 300 -17.04 5.71 10.16
CA ALA A 300 -15.73 6.33 9.94
C ALA A 300 -15.68 7.19 8.66
N ALA A 301 -16.44 6.84 7.62
CA ALA A 301 -16.58 7.68 6.43
C ALA A 301 -17.39 8.94 6.72
N GLN A 302 -18.49 8.81 7.46
CA GLN A 302 -19.37 9.92 7.85
C GLN A 302 -18.63 10.90 8.76
N ASP A 303 -17.97 10.41 9.81
CA ASP A 303 -17.11 11.20 10.70
C ASP A 303 -16.00 11.91 9.88
N GLY A 304 -15.39 11.18 8.94
CA GLY A 304 -14.38 11.74 8.04
C GLY A 304 -14.91 12.83 7.11
N ALA A 305 -16.17 12.77 6.70
CA ALA A 305 -16.82 13.81 5.90
C ALA A 305 -17.14 15.05 6.77
N GLU A 306 -17.70 14.84 7.97
CA GLU A 306 -18.07 15.91 8.91
C GLU A 306 -16.85 16.70 9.38
N GLU A 307 -15.77 16.02 9.76
CA GLU A 307 -14.50 16.66 10.16
C GLU A 307 -13.90 17.51 9.04
N ASN A 308 -14.29 17.27 7.78
CA ASN A 308 -13.84 18.01 6.60
C ASN A 308 -14.90 18.98 6.05
N GLY A 309 -15.94 19.29 6.84
CA GLY A 309 -16.92 20.34 6.57
C GLY A 309 -18.00 19.95 5.57
N VAL A 310 -18.30 18.65 5.43
CA VAL A 310 -19.42 18.13 4.65
C VAL A 310 -20.38 17.44 5.61
N ASP A 311 -21.67 17.77 5.51
CA ASP A 311 -22.73 17.10 6.27
C ASP A 311 -22.77 15.60 5.94
N SER A 312 -22.83 14.74 6.95
CA SER A 312 -22.84 13.28 6.78
C SER A 312 -24.03 12.79 5.95
N ASP A 313 -25.17 13.50 6.00
CA ASP A 313 -26.35 13.20 5.18
C ASP A 313 -26.10 13.35 3.68
N LEU A 314 -25.08 14.12 3.29
CA LEU A 314 -24.67 14.32 1.90
C LEU A 314 -23.63 13.30 1.42
N ALA A 315 -23.12 12.45 2.33
CA ALA A 315 -22.12 11.43 2.06
C ALA A 315 -22.76 10.03 2.02
N SER A 316 -22.81 9.42 0.83
CA SER A 316 -23.26 8.04 0.66
C SER A 316 -22.08 7.07 0.55
N VAL A 317 -22.09 6.02 1.37
CA VAL A 317 -21.05 4.99 1.40
C VAL A 317 -21.57 3.73 0.72
N ARG A 318 -20.75 3.12 -0.14
CA ARG A 318 -21.02 1.82 -0.76
C ARG A 318 -19.79 0.95 -0.73
N PHE A 319 -19.99 -0.35 -0.64
CA PHE A 319 -18.93 -1.34 -0.71
C PHE A 319 -19.04 -2.07 -2.05
N PRO A 320 -18.19 -1.77 -3.05
CA PRO A 320 -18.25 -2.39 -4.39
C PRO A 320 -18.17 -3.92 -4.34
N ASP A 321 -17.41 -4.47 -3.40
CA ASP A 321 -17.31 -5.89 -3.10
C ASP A 321 -18.18 -6.30 -1.90
N GLY A 322 -19.26 -5.56 -1.64
CA GLY A 322 -20.20 -5.77 -0.53
C GLY A 322 -20.99 -7.09 -0.56
N ARG A 323 -20.60 -8.07 -1.38
CA ARG A 323 -21.04 -9.47 -1.31
C ARG A 323 -20.02 -10.38 -0.64
N SER A 324 -18.78 -9.90 -0.43
CA SER A 324 -17.73 -10.62 0.28
C SER A 324 -17.96 -10.60 1.79
N MET A 325 -17.36 -11.58 2.48
CA MET A 325 -17.47 -11.73 3.94
C MET A 325 -16.78 -10.59 4.69
N GLY A 326 -15.69 -10.06 4.13
CA GLY A 326 -15.05 -8.81 4.56
C GLY A 326 -14.77 -7.93 3.34
N PRO A 327 -15.65 -6.97 3.02
CA PRO A 327 -15.41 -6.01 1.96
C PRO A 327 -14.06 -5.32 2.16
N LEU A 328 -13.28 -5.22 1.09
CA LEU A 328 -11.98 -4.56 1.06
C LEU A 328 -12.02 -3.27 0.26
N GLN A 329 -13.11 -3.00 -0.47
CA GLN A 329 -13.29 -1.77 -1.23
C GLN A 329 -14.43 -0.94 -0.64
N VAL A 330 -14.22 0.37 -0.60
CA VAL A 330 -15.23 1.34 -0.17
C VAL A 330 -15.24 2.53 -1.11
N ARG A 331 -16.43 2.90 -1.55
CA ARG A 331 -16.69 4.05 -2.39
C ARG A 331 -17.55 5.03 -1.61
N VAL A 332 -17.07 6.25 -1.46
CA VAL A 332 -17.79 7.36 -0.85
C VAL A 332 -18.16 8.35 -1.94
N LYS A 333 -19.46 8.69 -2.02
CA LYS A 333 -19.96 9.75 -2.88
C LYS A 333 -20.52 10.88 -2.04
N ILE A 334 -20.08 12.09 -2.32
CA ILE A 334 -20.59 13.32 -1.70
C ILE A 334 -21.35 14.12 -2.76
N ALA A 335 -22.61 14.43 -2.47
CA ALA A 335 -23.45 15.26 -3.31
C ALA A 335 -23.78 16.56 -2.57
N ALA A 336 -23.25 17.70 -3.03
CA ALA A 336 -23.50 18.98 -2.37
C ALA A 336 -23.93 20.06 -3.38
N ALA A 337 -24.87 20.90 -2.98
CA ALA A 337 -25.19 22.12 -3.72
C ALA A 337 -24.03 23.11 -3.54
N VAL A 338 -23.44 23.56 -4.65
CA VAL A 338 -22.40 24.59 -4.62
C VAL A 338 -23.09 25.93 -4.83
N GLU A 339 -23.22 26.72 -3.76
CA GLU A 339 -23.65 28.12 -3.89
C GLU A 339 -22.62 28.87 -4.73
N THR A 340 -23.00 29.23 -5.95
CA THR A 340 -22.23 30.14 -6.78
C THR A 340 -22.56 31.56 -6.35
N ASP A 341 -21.64 32.24 -5.65
CA ASP A 341 -21.71 33.68 -5.35
C ASP A 341 -21.52 34.53 -6.63
N ALA A 342 -22.24 34.21 -7.70
CA ALA A 342 -22.37 35.03 -8.89
C ALA A 342 -23.62 35.89 -8.74
N ARG A 343 -23.40 37.15 -8.35
CA ARG A 343 -24.44 38.18 -8.28
C ARG A 343 -25.16 38.28 -9.64
N GLY A 344 -26.44 37.86 -9.66
CA GLY A 344 -27.40 38.23 -10.69
C GLY A 344 -27.74 37.15 -11.73
N ASP A 345 -28.30 36.03 -11.28
CA ASP A 345 -29.66 35.62 -11.68
C ASP A 345 -30.08 34.48 -10.75
N ALA A 346 -31.31 34.58 -10.24
CA ALA A 346 -31.88 33.50 -9.45
C ALA A 346 -32.12 32.30 -10.36
N ASP A 347 -31.96 31.10 -9.81
CA ASP A 347 -32.44 29.82 -10.34
C ASP A 347 -31.43 29.00 -11.16
N GLU A 348 -30.34 28.53 -10.53
CA GLU A 348 -29.75 27.21 -10.82
C GLU A 348 -28.78 26.79 -9.68
N ASN A 349 -29.32 26.18 -8.61
CA ASN A 349 -28.50 25.46 -7.63
C ASN A 349 -27.94 24.20 -8.30
N ALA A 350 -26.80 24.32 -8.97
CA ALA A 350 -26.12 23.19 -9.58
C ALA A 350 -25.57 22.25 -8.49
N THR A 351 -26.25 21.13 -8.24
CA THR A 351 -25.76 20.05 -7.39
C THR A 351 -24.53 19.42 -8.03
N THR A 352 -23.38 19.52 -7.36
CA THR A 352 -22.14 18.90 -7.82
C THR A 352 -21.91 17.60 -7.07
N GLU A 353 -21.84 16.50 -7.81
CA GLU A 353 -21.48 15.19 -7.27
C GLU A 353 -19.99 14.91 -7.43
N VAL A 354 -19.39 14.36 -6.37
CA VAL A 354 -17.98 13.96 -6.35
C VAL A 354 -17.87 12.58 -5.70
N SER A 355 -17.05 11.70 -6.27
CA SER A 355 -16.86 10.35 -5.76
C SER A 355 -15.39 10.06 -5.53
N ALA A 356 -15.09 9.36 -4.44
CA ALA A 356 -13.79 8.80 -4.15
C ALA A 356 -13.94 7.32 -3.81
N GLU A 357 -12.98 6.52 -4.24
CA GLU A 357 -12.92 5.10 -3.93
C GLU A 357 -11.60 4.80 -3.24
N ALA A 358 -11.66 4.03 -2.18
CA ALA A 358 -10.52 3.56 -1.44
C ALA A 358 -10.59 2.04 -1.33
N GLU A 359 -9.43 1.41 -1.36
CA GLU A 359 -9.31 -0.02 -1.17
C GLU A 359 -8.26 -0.36 -0.13
N VAL A 360 -8.53 -1.46 0.55
CA VAL A 360 -7.69 -2.11 1.54
C VAL A 360 -7.01 -3.27 0.84
N THR A 361 -5.77 -3.04 0.40
CA THR A 361 -4.98 -4.03 -0.34
C THR A 361 -3.75 -4.43 0.47
N PRO A 362 -3.25 -5.67 0.38
CA PRO A 362 -1.91 -6.00 0.87
C PRO A 362 -0.88 -5.02 0.30
N PRO A 363 0.26 -4.76 0.97
CA PRO A 363 1.16 -3.67 0.61
C PRO A 363 1.63 -3.84 -0.83
N ALA A 364 1.55 -2.78 -1.62
CA ALA A 364 2.22 -2.74 -2.91
C ALA A 364 3.73 -2.60 -2.65
N THR A 365 4.41 -3.72 -2.41
CA THR A 365 5.83 -3.85 -2.03
C THR A 365 6.68 -2.60 -2.31
N PRO A 366 6.82 -1.67 -1.36
CA PRO A 366 7.97 -0.77 -1.35
C PRO A 366 9.13 -1.61 -0.81
N GLY A 367 10.23 -1.70 -1.57
CA GLY A 367 11.42 -2.46 -1.17
C GLY A 367 11.79 -2.22 0.29
N GLY A 368 11.45 -3.21 1.13
CA GLY A 368 11.47 -3.10 2.58
C GLY A 368 12.69 -3.79 3.15
N THR A 369 13.60 -2.98 3.68
CA THR A 369 14.69 -3.38 4.55
C THR A 369 14.15 -3.94 5.86
N THR A 370 13.88 -5.24 5.88
CA THR A 370 13.99 -6.09 7.08
C THR A 370 14.92 -7.22 6.69
N SER A 371 15.78 -7.68 7.60
CA SER A 371 16.80 -8.71 7.37
C SER A 371 16.17 -10.08 7.08
N GLN A 372 15.49 -10.19 5.94
CA GLN A 372 14.99 -11.44 5.42
C GLN A 372 16.19 -12.26 4.94
N PRO A 373 16.27 -13.55 5.31
CA PRO A 373 17.41 -14.37 4.94
C PRO A 373 17.58 -14.39 3.42
N ALA A 374 18.77 -14.01 2.97
CA ALA A 374 19.10 -13.95 1.56
C ALA A 374 19.25 -15.36 0.94
N MET A 375 19.44 -16.37 1.78
CA MET A 375 19.63 -17.77 1.41
C MET A 375 18.63 -18.65 2.14
N ALA A 376 18.11 -19.67 1.45
CA ALA A 376 17.30 -20.71 2.06
C ALA A 376 18.17 -21.59 2.96
N SER A 377 17.64 -21.95 4.13
CA SER A 377 18.29 -22.85 5.08
C SER A 377 17.27 -23.75 5.75
N GLY A 378 17.66 -24.98 6.06
CA GLY A 378 16.81 -25.92 6.80
C GLY A 378 15.66 -26.52 6.00
N GLY A 379 15.63 -26.37 4.67
CA GLY A 379 14.76 -27.11 3.75
C GLY A 379 15.60 -27.91 2.74
N GLY A 380 14.96 -28.49 1.72
CA GLY A 380 15.68 -29.19 0.66
C GLY A 380 16.34 -28.26 -0.37
N TYR A 381 15.92 -26.98 -0.42
CA TYR A 381 16.60 -25.92 -1.16
C TYR A 381 17.51 -25.10 -0.24
N SER A 382 18.73 -24.82 -0.70
CA SER A 382 19.76 -24.08 0.04
C SER A 382 20.34 -22.86 -0.73
N GLY A 383 19.68 -22.46 -1.82
CA GLY A 383 20.12 -21.36 -2.67
C GLY A 383 19.53 -19.99 -2.29
N PRO A 384 19.75 -18.95 -3.10
CA PRO A 384 19.25 -17.60 -2.83
C PRO A 384 17.72 -17.54 -2.80
N LEU A 385 17.15 -16.68 -1.95
CA LEU A 385 15.72 -16.44 -1.87
C LEU A 385 15.35 -15.10 -2.51
N ALA A 386 14.25 -15.10 -3.26
CA ALA A 386 13.54 -13.92 -3.70
C ALA A 386 12.20 -13.84 -2.96
N TYR A 387 11.73 -12.62 -2.68
CA TYR A 387 10.51 -12.41 -1.91
C TYR A 387 9.45 -11.71 -2.76
N ARG A 388 8.22 -12.23 -2.72
CA ARG A 388 7.03 -11.59 -3.30
C ARG A 388 5.91 -11.67 -2.27
N GLN A 389 5.23 -10.55 -2.05
CA GLN A 389 4.19 -10.44 -1.01
C GLN A 389 4.69 -10.89 0.38
N GLY A 390 5.97 -10.66 0.68
CA GLY A 390 6.64 -11.08 1.92
C GLY A 390 6.94 -12.59 2.02
N LYS A 391 6.60 -13.40 1.02
CA LYS A 391 6.82 -14.86 1.02
C LYS A 391 8.11 -15.22 0.29
N PRO A 392 9.01 -16.05 0.87
CA PRO A 392 10.25 -16.48 0.23
C PRO A 392 9.99 -17.52 -0.86
N MET A 393 10.71 -17.46 -1.98
CA MET A 393 10.70 -18.50 -3.02
C MET A 393 12.03 -18.48 -3.79
N ARG A 394 12.25 -19.47 -4.65
CA ARG A 394 13.40 -19.44 -5.55
C ARG A 394 13.32 -18.25 -6.53
N PRO A 395 14.46 -17.68 -6.99
CA PRO A 395 14.44 -16.51 -7.88
C PRO A 395 13.79 -16.77 -9.25
N ASP A 396 13.91 -17.98 -9.78
CA ASP A 396 13.26 -18.40 -11.03
C ASP A 396 11.74 -18.50 -10.88
N VAL A 397 11.27 -19.03 -9.75
CA VAL A 397 9.86 -19.07 -9.37
C VAL A 397 9.30 -17.66 -9.22
N ALA A 398 10.03 -16.75 -8.56
CA ALA A 398 9.62 -15.36 -8.43
C ALA A 398 9.49 -14.67 -9.80
N ALA A 399 10.45 -14.87 -10.70
CA ALA A 399 10.38 -14.31 -12.05
C ALA A 399 9.22 -14.88 -12.87
N ALA A 400 8.89 -16.16 -12.69
CA ALA A 400 7.72 -16.78 -13.33
C ALA A 400 6.40 -16.24 -12.76
N PHE A 401 6.31 -16.12 -11.43
CA PHE A 401 5.17 -15.53 -10.74
C PHE A 401 4.93 -14.09 -11.18
N ASP A 402 5.98 -13.26 -11.33
CA ASP A 402 5.84 -11.87 -11.79
C ASP A 402 5.17 -11.78 -13.16
N ARG A 403 5.52 -12.69 -14.09
CA ARG A 403 4.87 -12.76 -15.41
C ARG A 403 3.41 -13.21 -15.32
N MET A 404 3.14 -14.20 -14.48
CA MET A 404 1.79 -14.72 -14.26
C MET A 404 0.88 -13.67 -13.60
N ALA A 405 1.37 -12.98 -12.57
CA ALA A 405 0.65 -11.93 -11.86
C ALA A 405 0.38 -10.71 -12.76
N ALA A 406 1.33 -10.33 -13.63
CA ALA A 406 1.10 -9.27 -14.60
C ALA A 406 0.02 -9.63 -15.63
N ALA A 407 -0.02 -10.89 -16.09
CA ALA A 407 -1.07 -11.37 -16.99
C ALA A 407 -2.44 -11.44 -16.29
N ALA A 408 -2.49 -11.94 -15.06
CA ALA A 408 -3.71 -11.96 -14.26
C ALA A 408 -4.26 -10.54 -14.05
N ALA A 409 -3.39 -9.58 -13.73
CA ALA A 409 -3.79 -8.19 -13.53
C ALA A 409 -4.33 -7.54 -14.82
N ALA A 410 -3.78 -7.88 -15.98
CA ALA A 410 -4.31 -7.42 -17.27
C ALA A 410 -5.72 -7.96 -17.54
N ASP A 411 -6.05 -9.14 -17.02
CA ASP A 411 -7.38 -9.76 -17.08
C ASP A 411 -8.29 -9.37 -15.89
N GLY A 412 -7.86 -8.41 -15.05
CA GLY A 412 -8.62 -7.94 -13.89
C GLY A 412 -8.60 -8.89 -12.67
N VAL A 413 -7.71 -9.89 -12.66
CA VAL A 413 -7.56 -10.88 -11.59
C VAL A 413 -6.33 -10.54 -10.73
N SER A 414 -6.51 -10.46 -9.41
CA SER A 414 -5.41 -10.27 -8.47
C SER A 414 -4.95 -11.59 -7.86
N LEU A 415 -3.65 -11.88 -7.94
CA LEU A 415 -3.05 -13.07 -7.35
C LEU A 415 -2.43 -12.75 -5.98
N ILE A 416 -2.71 -13.59 -4.99
CA ILE A 416 -2.22 -13.53 -3.62
C ILE A 416 -1.37 -14.76 -3.34
N ILE A 417 -0.24 -14.61 -2.65
CA ILE A 417 0.62 -15.72 -2.20
C ILE A 417 0.35 -15.98 -0.72
N ASN A 418 -0.39 -17.04 -0.44
CA ASN A 418 -0.70 -17.49 0.92
C ASN A 418 0.52 -18.15 1.57
N SER A 419 1.20 -19.02 0.83
CA SER A 419 2.40 -19.73 1.27
C SER A 419 3.38 -19.97 0.12
N ALA A 420 4.66 -20.10 0.46
CA ALA A 420 5.75 -20.35 -0.48
C ALA A 420 6.84 -21.22 0.20
N PHE A 421 8.13 -20.89 0.10
CA PHE A 421 9.19 -21.67 0.75
C PHE A 421 8.96 -21.80 2.27
N ARG A 422 9.15 -23.01 2.78
CA ARG A 422 9.07 -23.35 4.20
C ARG A 422 10.19 -24.32 4.56
N SER A 423 10.93 -24.05 5.62
CA SER A 423 11.95 -24.97 6.15
C SER A 423 11.31 -26.20 6.80
N ASP A 424 12.08 -27.28 6.95
CA ASP A 424 11.67 -28.49 7.65
C ASP A 424 11.40 -28.21 9.14
N ALA A 425 12.10 -27.24 9.75
CA ALA A 425 11.86 -26.82 11.13
C ALA A 425 10.51 -26.08 11.28
N GLU A 426 10.17 -25.19 10.34
CA GLU A 426 8.86 -24.54 10.30
C GLU A 426 7.75 -25.54 9.98
N GLN A 427 8.00 -26.51 9.09
CA GLN A 427 7.07 -27.60 8.81
C GLN A 427 6.86 -28.48 10.05
N GLN A 428 7.91 -28.74 10.84
CA GLN A 428 7.81 -29.46 12.11
C GLN A 428 6.97 -28.69 13.14
N ALA A 429 7.14 -27.37 13.22
CA ALA A 429 6.31 -26.54 14.11
C ALA A 429 4.83 -26.57 13.69
N LEU A 430 4.55 -26.48 12.39
CA LEU A 430 3.19 -26.59 11.85
C LEU A 430 2.58 -27.97 12.13
N TRP A 431 3.35 -29.03 11.92
CA TRP A 431 2.96 -30.39 12.25
C TRP A 431 2.66 -30.58 13.74
N ASN A 432 3.47 -30.00 14.63
CA ASN A 432 3.23 -30.11 16.07
C ASN A 432 1.92 -29.45 16.50
N GLN A 433 1.50 -28.39 15.82
CA GLN A 433 0.23 -27.70 16.08
C GLN A 433 -0.95 -28.44 15.46
N HIS A 434 -0.73 -29.09 14.33
CA HIS A 434 -1.75 -29.82 13.57
C HIS A 434 -1.21 -31.19 13.13
N PRO A 435 -1.09 -32.17 14.06
CA PRO A 435 -0.39 -33.44 13.84
C PRO A 435 -1.28 -34.45 13.11
N ASP A 436 -1.87 -34.03 12.00
CA ASP A 436 -2.72 -34.85 11.16
C ASP A 436 -2.13 -34.93 9.74
N PRO A 437 -1.60 -36.10 9.33
CA PRO A 437 -1.01 -36.29 8.00
C PRO A 437 -1.97 -36.09 6.84
N ARG A 438 -3.27 -35.96 7.11
CA ARG A 438 -4.28 -35.66 6.11
C ARG A 438 -4.27 -34.19 5.67
N TRP A 439 -3.77 -33.29 6.52
CA TRP A 439 -3.90 -31.83 6.37
C TRP A 439 -2.58 -31.08 6.51
N VAL A 440 -1.53 -31.74 6.99
CA VAL A 440 -0.21 -31.14 7.06
C VAL A 440 0.76 -32.20 6.59
N ALA A 441 1.60 -31.88 5.61
CA ALA A 441 2.63 -32.80 5.19
C ALA A 441 3.56 -33.14 6.39
N PRO A 442 3.83 -34.43 6.65
CA PRO A 442 4.82 -34.81 7.65
C PRO A 442 6.15 -34.07 7.45
N PRO A 443 6.88 -33.76 8.53
CA PRO A 443 8.20 -33.12 8.45
C PRO A 443 9.12 -33.85 7.45
N GLY A 444 9.77 -33.10 6.55
CA GLY A 444 10.63 -33.62 5.50
C GLY A 444 9.94 -34.07 4.20
N THR A 445 8.60 -34.12 4.16
CA THR A 445 7.82 -34.53 2.97
C THR A 445 7.18 -33.37 2.20
N SER A 446 7.05 -32.20 2.83
CA SER A 446 6.47 -30.99 2.22
C SER A 446 7.27 -30.50 1.02
N LEU A 447 6.63 -30.29 -0.13
CA LEU A 447 7.29 -29.77 -1.33
C LEU A 447 7.68 -28.28 -1.21
N HIS A 448 7.05 -27.52 -0.30
CA HIS A 448 7.45 -26.14 0.00
C HIS A 448 8.93 -26.02 0.41
N ARG A 449 9.53 -27.09 0.94
CA ARG A 449 10.97 -27.16 1.26
C ARG A 449 11.88 -27.02 0.03
N CYS A 450 11.35 -27.20 -1.18
CA CYS A 450 12.08 -27.02 -2.44
C CYS A 450 12.02 -25.59 -2.96
N GLY A 451 11.22 -24.72 -2.36
CA GLY A 451 11.06 -23.32 -2.79
C GLY A 451 10.43 -23.15 -4.18
N THR A 452 9.81 -24.22 -4.69
CA THR A 452 9.13 -24.29 -6.00
C THR A 452 7.61 -24.18 -5.90
N GLU A 453 7.04 -24.40 -4.72
CA GLU A 453 5.59 -24.47 -4.52
C GLU A 453 5.03 -23.17 -3.98
N LEU A 454 3.87 -22.79 -4.48
CA LEU A 454 3.11 -21.61 -4.08
C LEU A 454 1.66 -22.02 -3.79
N ASP A 455 1.15 -21.58 -2.64
CA ASP A 455 -0.29 -21.56 -2.37
C ASP A 455 -0.82 -20.19 -2.79
N LEU A 456 -1.65 -20.17 -3.82
CA LEU A 456 -2.14 -18.98 -4.50
C LEU A 456 -3.61 -18.72 -4.16
N GLY A 457 -4.00 -17.46 -4.10
CA GLY A 457 -5.36 -16.98 -3.84
C GLY A 457 -5.67 -15.69 -4.62
N SER A 458 -6.81 -15.03 -4.39
CA SER A 458 -7.97 -15.51 -3.62
C SER A 458 -8.79 -16.55 -4.40
N PRO A 459 -9.87 -17.16 -3.84
CA PRO A 459 -10.69 -18.13 -4.57
C PRO A 459 -11.25 -17.63 -5.91
N ALA A 460 -11.46 -16.31 -6.04
CA ALA A 460 -11.86 -15.68 -7.30
C ALA A 460 -10.82 -15.86 -8.42
N ALA A 461 -9.55 -16.09 -8.09
CA ALA A 461 -8.47 -16.31 -9.04
C ALA A 461 -8.35 -17.78 -9.51
N TYR A 462 -9.01 -18.74 -8.86
CA TYR A 462 -8.80 -20.18 -9.15
C TYR A 462 -9.19 -20.57 -10.56
N GLY A 463 -10.31 -20.06 -11.07
CA GLY A 463 -10.72 -20.29 -12.45
C GLY A 463 -9.70 -19.76 -13.46
N TRP A 464 -9.13 -18.58 -13.19
CA TRP A 464 -8.08 -18.00 -14.03
C TRP A 464 -6.77 -18.79 -13.95
N LEU A 465 -6.36 -19.20 -12.75
CA LEU A 465 -5.15 -19.99 -12.51
C LEU A 465 -5.23 -21.36 -13.19
N ALA A 466 -6.35 -22.06 -13.06
CA ALA A 466 -6.57 -23.36 -13.72
C ALA A 466 -6.42 -23.26 -15.24
N ALA A 467 -6.89 -22.16 -15.84
CA ALA A 467 -6.81 -21.93 -17.28
C ALA A 467 -5.43 -21.43 -17.76
N ASN A 468 -4.66 -20.74 -16.92
CA ASN A 468 -3.51 -19.96 -17.38
C ASN A 468 -2.16 -20.31 -16.73
N ALA A 469 -2.13 -20.90 -15.54
CA ALA A 469 -0.90 -21.09 -14.76
C ALA A 469 0.16 -21.92 -15.51
N SER A 470 -0.27 -22.91 -16.28
CA SER A 470 0.61 -23.77 -17.10
C SER A 470 1.44 -23.00 -18.14
N ARG A 471 0.91 -21.89 -18.67
CA ARG A 471 1.61 -21.00 -19.62
C ARG A 471 2.83 -20.34 -19.01
N PHE A 472 2.87 -20.24 -17.68
CA PHE A 472 3.96 -19.63 -16.92
C PHE A 472 4.88 -20.67 -16.25
N GLY A 473 4.67 -21.96 -16.53
CA GLY A 473 5.46 -23.06 -15.98
C GLY A 473 5.00 -23.53 -14.60
N PHE A 474 3.79 -23.14 -14.18
CA PHE A 474 3.16 -23.61 -12.95
C PHE A 474 2.18 -24.75 -13.26
N THR A 475 2.25 -25.82 -12.48
CA THR A 475 1.31 -26.94 -12.56
C THR A 475 0.59 -27.08 -11.24
N GLN A 476 -0.74 -27.21 -11.27
CA GLN A 476 -1.50 -27.56 -10.09
C GLN A 476 -1.04 -28.95 -9.62
N ARG A 477 -0.47 -29.05 -8.41
CA ARG A 477 0.13 -30.32 -7.95
C ARG A 477 -0.92 -31.34 -7.59
N TYR A 478 -1.98 -30.84 -6.99
CA TYR A 478 -3.05 -31.65 -6.44
C TYR A 478 -4.34 -31.15 -7.06
N SER A 479 -5.00 -32.02 -7.82
CA SER A 479 -6.21 -31.65 -8.56
C SER A 479 -7.34 -31.13 -7.66
N TRP A 480 -7.29 -31.45 -6.35
CA TRP A 480 -8.21 -30.98 -5.32
C TRP A 480 -7.79 -29.67 -4.60
N GLU A 481 -6.55 -29.21 -4.77
CA GLU A 481 -6.07 -27.95 -4.19
C GLU A 481 -6.01 -26.89 -5.29
N ALA A 482 -7.14 -26.22 -5.52
CA ALA A 482 -7.26 -25.20 -6.56
C ALA A 482 -6.30 -24.00 -6.37
N TRP A 483 -5.71 -23.90 -5.18
CA TRP A 483 -4.69 -22.93 -4.78
C TRP A 483 -3.24 -23.42 -4.91
N HIS A 484 -2.95 -24.74 -4.96
CA HIS A 484 -1.58 -25.23 -4.82
C HIS A 484 -0.89 -25.48 -6.17
N TYR A 485 0.09 -24.63 -6.49
CA TYR A 485 0.81 -24.66 -7.75
C TYR A 485 2.32 -24.82 -7.55
N GLY A 486 2.88 -25.79 -8.26
CA GLY A 486 4.31 -26.02 -8.32
C GLY A 486 4.93 -25.53 -9.61
N PHE A 487 6.09 -24.87 -9.50
CA PHE A 487 6.86 -24.47 -10.67
C PHE A 487 7.70 -25.65 -11.19
N THR A 488 7.39 -26.10 -12.41
CA THR A 488 7.99 -27.30 -13.03
C THR A 488 8.88 -26.99 -14.23
N ALA A 489 8.89 -25.75 -14.72
CA ALA A 489 9.73 -25.33 -15.84
C ALA A 489 11.19 -25.01 -15.47
N GLY A 490 11.54 -25.03 -14.17
CA GLY A 490 12.89 -24.78 -13.66
C GLY A 490 13.69 -26.06 -13.39
N PRO A 491 14.92 -25.94 -12.85
CA PRO A 491 15.69 -27.07 -12.34
C PRO A 491 14.86 -27.95 -11.41
N ALA A 492 15.07 -29.26 -11.55
CA ALA A 492 14.36 -30.28 -10.79
C ALA A 492 14.28 -29.93 -9.29
N PRO A 493 13.11 -30.10 -8.66
CA PRO A 493 12.94 -29.79 -7.26
C PRO A 493 13.80 -30.71 -6.39
N CYS A 494 14.00 -30.29 -5.15
CA CYS A 494 14.83 -30.98 -4.16
C CYS A 494 14.29 -32.35 -3.69
N SER A 495 13.21 -32.85 -4.30
CA SER A 495 12.62 -34.15 -4.00
C SER A 495 12.02 -34.79 -5.25
N ALA A 496 12.13 -36.12 -5.36
CA ALA A 496 11.51 -36.89 -6.44
C ALA A 496 9.97 -36.75 -6.47
N ALA A 497 9.36 -36.35 -5.35
CA ALA A 497 7.93 -36.02 -5.31
C ALA A 497 7.59 -34.76 -6.12
N GLY A 498 8.49 -33.78 -6.21
CA GLY A 498 8.26 -32.58 -7.02
C GLY A 498 8.50 -32.79 -8.52
N GLU A 499 9.21 -33.85 -8.91
CA GLU A 499 9.42 -34.24 -10.32
C GLU A 499 8.22 -34.99 -10.91
N ARG A 500 7.37 -35.59 -10.06
CA ARG A 500 6.12 -36.23 -10.47
C ARG A 500 5.07 -35.17 -10.74
N VAL A 501 4.97 -34.77 -12.00
CA VAL A 501 3.95 -33.82 -12.47
C VAL A 501 2.67 -34.61 -12.74
N GLY A 502 1.58 -34.31 -12.03
CA GLY A 502 0.26 -34.91 -12.30
C GLY A 502 0.07 -36.37 -11.85
N GLU A 503 0.97 -36.90 -11.02
CA GLU A 503 0.74 -38.14 -10.26
C GLU A 503 0.80 -37.80 -8.78
N ASP A 504 -0.30 -38.09 -8.10
CA ASP A 504 -0.55 -37.80 -6.70
C ASP A 504 0.67 -38.20 -5.84
N GLY A 505 1.23 -37.19 -5.18
CA GLY A 505 2.50 -37.31 -4.48
C GLY A 505 2.43 -38.29 -3.31
N ALA A 506 2.73 -39.57 -3.55
CA ALA A 506 3.11 -40.50 -2.48
C ALA A 506 4.13 -41.52 -2.95
N LEU A 507 5.14 -41.69 -2.10
CA LEU A 507 6.27 -42.62 -2.11
C LEU A 507 6.08 -43.92 -2.92
N ALA A 508 7.20 -44.35 -3.50
CA ALA A 508 7.33 -45.55 -4.32
C ALA A 508 6.62 -46.79 -3.73
N LYS A 509 5.97 -47.51 -4.65
CA LYS A 509 5.28 -48.79 -4.50
C LYS A 509 6.10 -49.84 -3.76
N ALA A 510 5.41 -50.62 -2.92
CA ALA A 510 5.59 -52.06 -2.92
C ALA A 510 4.25 -52.69 -3.35
N ASP A 511 4.34 -53.42 -4.46
CA ASP A 511 3.47 -54.50 -4.93
C ASP A 511 2.07 -54.19 -5.51
N GLY A 512 1.98 -54.48 -6.81
CA GLY A 512 0.85 -54.26 -7.69
C GLY A 512 -0.49 -54.86 -7.26
N LYS A 513 -1.52 -54.03 -7.35
CA LYS A 513 -2.75 -54.30 -8.11
C LYS A 513 -3.40 -52.96 -8.45
N GLY A 514 -3.75 -52.78 -9.73
CA GLY A 514 -4.17 -51.49 -10.29
C GLY A 514 -5.59 -51.09 -9.94
N GLY A 515 -5.85 -49.78 -10.08
CA GLY A 515 -7.18 -49.19 -10.16
C GLY A 515 -7.46 -48.11 -9.10
N SER A 516 -7.56 -46.85 -9.57
CA SER A 516 -8.43 -45.78 -9.02
C SER A 516 -8.24 -45.21 -7.61
N ASP A 517 -7.06 -45.27 -6.99
CA ASP A 517 -6.92 -44.87 -5.57
C ASP A 517 -6.35 -43.46 -5.30
N GLN A 518 -6.16 -42.59 -6.30
CA GLN A 518 -5.16 -41.52 -6.18
C GLN A 518 -5.69 -40.06 -5.98
N GLY A 519 -7.00 -39.78 -6.10
CA GLY A 519 -7.52 -38.38 -6.04
C GLY A 519 -8.28 -37.94 -4.77
N LEU A 520 -8.36 -38.77 -3.74
CA LEU A 520 -9.20 -38.52 -2.55
C LEU A 520 -8.44 -38.64 -1.23
N PRO A 521 -8.73 -37.79 -0.22
CA PRO A 521 -8.08 -37.85 1.08
C PRO A 521 -8.12 -39.25 1.72
N ALA A 522 -7.09 -39.59 2.49
CA ALA A 522 -6.95 -40.92 3.11
C ALA A 522 -8.08 -41.28 4.11
N PHE A 523 -8.83 -40.29 4.59
CA PHE A 523 -9.98 -40.53 5.47
C PHE A 523 -11.21 -41.06 4.75
N VAL A 524 -11.25 -41.03 3.42
CA VAL A 524 -12.37 -41.56 2.64
C VAL A 524 -12.31 -43.08 2.64
N PRO A 525 -13.31 -43.78 3.21
CA PRO A 525 -13.33 -45.24 3.21
C PRO A 525 -13.28 -45.80 1.79
N GLY A 526 -12.48 -46.86 1.58
CA GLY A 526 -12.26 -47.46 0.26
C GLY A 526 -13.54 -47.78 -0.51
N ALA A 527 -14.59 -48.23 0.19
CA ALA A 527 -15.90 -48.55 -0.39
C ALA A 527 -16.61 -47.36 -1.06
N TYR A 528 -16.27 -46.12 -0.69
CA TYR A 528 -16.91 -44.92 -1.21
C TYR A 528 -16.03 -44.13 -2.18
N ARG A 529 -14.76 -44.51 -2.37
CA ARG A 529 -13.81 -43.74 -3.20
C ARG A 529 -14.23 -43.70 -4.67
N GLU A 530 -14.56 -44.83 -5.26
CA GLU A 530 -15.00 -44.90 -6.66
C GLU A 530 -16.35 -44.19 -6.88
N PRO A 531 -17.41 -44.44 -6.07
CA PRO A 531 -18.67 -43.71 -6.17
C PRO A 531 -18.51 -42.20 -6.06
N LEU A 532 -17.60 -41.75 -5.18
CA LEU A 532 -17.35 -40.33 -4.97
C LEU A 532 -16.58 -39.71 -6.14
N LEU A 533 -15.54 -40.37 -6.65
CA LEU A 533 -14.79 -39.91 -7.84
C LEU A 533 -15.67 -39.87 -9.09
N SER A 534 -16.50 -40.89 -9.31
CA SER A 534 -17.38 -40.96 -10.48
C SER A 534 -18.48 -39.89 -10.42
N SER A 535 -19.08 -39.69 -9.25
CA SER A 535 -20.09 -38.62 -9.01
C SER A 535 -19.49 -37.22 -9.15
N ALA A 536 -18.31 -36.99 -8.55
CA ALA A 536 -17.58 -35.73 -8.67
C ALA A 536 -17.30 -35.35 -10.13
N ALA A 537 -16.80 -36.31 -10.92
CA ALA A 537 -16.54 -36.12 -12.34
C ALA A 537 -17.82 -35.87 -13.16
N ARG A 538 -18.89 -36.63 -12.90
CA ARG A 538 -20.16 -36.51 -13.60
C ARG A 538 -20.81 -35.14 -13.40
N TRP A 539 -20.77 -34.62 -12.18
CA TRP A 539 -21.45 -33.37 -11.82
C TRP A 539 -20.52 -32.15 -11.80
N ASN A 540 -19.25 -32.33 -12.18
CA ASN A 540 -18.24 -31.28 -12.21
C ASN A 540 -18.08 -30.56 -10.85
N VAL A 541 -17.96 -31.34 -9.78
CA VAL A 541 -17.77 -30.88 -8.39
C VAL A 541 -16.48 -31.47 -7.84
N SER A 542 -15.81 -30.76 -6.93
CA SER A 542 -14.59 -31.25 -6.27
C SER A 542 -14.88 -32.51 -5.45
N ALA A 543 -14.14 -33.58 -5.73
CA ALA A 543 -14.19 -34.82 -4.95
C ALA A 543 -13.75 -34.58 -3.49
N ALA A 544 -12.79 -33.69 -3.23
CA ALA A 544 -12.39 -33.35 -1.87
C ALA A 544 -13.47 -32.55 -1.12
N LEU A 545 -14.19 -31.66 -1.81
CA LEU A 545 -15.34 -30.95 -1.25
C LEU A 545 -16.44 -31.94 -0.83
N LEU A 546 -16.80 -32.87 -1.73
CA LEU A 546 -17.79 -33.91 -1.43
C LEU A 546 -17.33 -34.83 -0.28
N ALA A 547 -16.06 -35.23 -0.26
CA ALA A 547 -15.49 -36.01 0.82
C ALA A 547 -15.52 -35.27 2.17
N ALA A 548 -15.14 -33.99 2.20
CA ALA A 548 -15.18 -33.17 3.40
C ALA A 548 -16.62 -32.96 3.88
N GLN A 549 -17.59 -32.82 2.97
CA GLN A 549 -19.00 -32.79 3.31
C GLN A 549 -19.48 -34.11 3.90
N LEU A 550 -19.26 -35.25 3.24
CA LEU A 550 -19.65 -36.57 3.77
C LEU A 550 -19.04 -36.85 5.16
N PHE A 551 -17.80 -36.38 5.37
CA PHE A 551 -17.16 -36.41 6.67
C PHE A 551 -17.86 -35.51 7.70
N ALA A 552 -18.20 -34.28 7.29
CA ALA A 552 -18.86 -33.32 8.17
C ALA A 552 -20.28 -33.72 8.55
N GLU A 553 -21.03 -34.32 7.60
CA GLU A 553 -22.43 -34.72 7.72
C GLU A 553 -22.61 -35.97 8.58
N SER A 554 -21.89 -37.04 8.27
CA SER A 554 -22.14 -38.36 8.88
C SER A 554 -20.89 -39.10 9.31
N ASN A 555 -19.69 -38.54 9.06
CA ASN A 555 -18.43 -39.27 9.15
C ASN A 555 -18.48 -40.57 8.31
N PHE A 556 -19.05 -40.49 7.11
CA PHE A 556 -19.26 -41.63 6.19
C PHE A 556 -20.16 -42.76 6.74
N ASN A 557 -21.02 -42.48 7.71
CA ASN A 557 -21.97 -43.47 8.22
C ASN A 557 -23.23 -43.51 7.31
N PRO A 558 -23.46 -44.59 6.53
CA PRO A 558 -24.62 -44.69 5.66
C PRO A 558 -25.94 -44.81 6.41
N ASN A 559 -25.90 -45.17 7.70
CA ASN A 559 -27.08 -45.33 8.54
C ASN A 559 -27.32 -44.12 9.47
N ALA A 560 -26.67 -42.98 9.21
CA ALA A 560 -26.82 -41.80 10.05
C ALA A 560 -28.24 -41.23 9.99
N GLY A 561 -28.74 -40.79 11.15
CA GLY A 561 -30.02 -40.11 11.29
C GLY A 561 -29.89 -38.96 12.27
N SER A 562 -30.45 -37.80 11.94
CA SER A 562 -30.49 -36.65 12.84
C SER A 562 -31.85 -36.49 13.52
N SER A 563 -31.89 -35.74 14.63
CA SER A 563 -33.14 -35.38 15.32
C SER A 563 -34.07 -34.50 14.47
N ALA A 564 -33.52 -33.79 13.48
CA ALA A 564 -34.28 -33.00 12.51
C ALA A 564 -34.83 -33.84 11.35
N GLY A 565 -34.44 -35.11 11.25
CA GLY A 565 -34.90 -36.03 10.20
C GLY A 565 -34.00 -36.09 8.97
N ALA A 566 -32.75 -35.65 9.05
CA ALA A 566 -31.76 -35.84 7.99
C ALA A 566 -31.28 -37.30 7.95
N GLN A 567 -31.12 -37.85 6.75
CA GLN A 567 -30.95 -39.29 6.53
C GLN A 567 -29.69 -39.61 5.72
N GLY A 568 -28.99 -40.65 6.14
CA GLY A 568 -27.94 -41.28 5.35
C GLY A 568 -26.58 -40.61 5.38
N ILE A 569 -25.68 -41.09 4.51
CA ILE A 569 -24.27 -40.67 4.46
C ILE A 569 -24.09 -39.17 4.16
N ALA A 570 -25.02 -38.59 3.42
CA ALA A 570 -25.01 -37.18 3.00
C ALA A 570 -26.05 -36.31 3.73
N GLN A 571 -26.72 -36.88 4.74
CA GLN A 571 -27.72 -36.20 5.60
C GLN A 571 -28.80 -35.45 4.79
N PHE A 572 -29.42 -36.13 3.81
CA PHE A 572 -30.52 -35.54 3.06
C PHE A 572 -31.78 -35.40 3.92
N MET A 573 -32.44 -34.25 3.84
CA MET A 573 -33.82 -34.11 4.30
C MET A 573 -34.78 -34.80 3.33
N PRO A 574 -35.89 -35.40 3.77
CA PRO A 574 -36.79 -36.17 2.90
C PRO A 574 -37.31 -35.39 1.69
N SER A 575 -37.63 -34.10 1.88
CA SER A 575 -38.09 -33.23 0.78
C SER A 575 -36.98 -32.94 -0.25
N THR A 576 -35.73 -32.81 0.19
CA THR A 576 -34.57 -32.61 -0.70
C THR A 576 -34.23 -33.89 -1.45
N ALA A 577 -34.29 -35.06 -0.78
CA ALA A 577 -34.09 -36.35 -1.43
C ALA A 577 -35.08 -36.55 -2.59
N ALA A 578 -36.37 -36.28 -2.35
CA ALA A 578 -37.40 -36.35 -3.38
C ALA A 578 -37.14 -35.37 -4.55
N ALA A 579 -36.66 -34.16 -4.27
CA ALA A 579 -36.34 -33.16 -5.30
C ALA A 579 -35.19 -33.59 -6.23
N TYR A 580 -34.26 -34.40 -5.72
CA TYR A 580 -33.11 -34.92 -6.47
C TYR A 580 -33.30 -36.37 -6.95
N GLY A 581 -34.50 -36.93 -6.83
CA GLY A 581 -34.82 -38.30 -7.28
C GLY A 581 -34.10 -39.39 -6.48
N LEU A 582 -33.75 -39.12 -5.23
CA LEU A 582 -33.12 -40.06 -4.31
C LEU A 582 -34.20 -40.84 -3.54
N ASP A 583 -34.50 -42.05 -3.99
CA ASP A 583 -35.56 -42.90 -3.41
C ASP A 583 -35.19 -43.45 -2.02
N ASP A 584 -33.93 -43.84 -1.81
CA ASP A 584 -33.40 -44.33 -0.54
C ASP A 584 -32.15 -43.54 -0.10
N PRO A 585 -32.28 -42.58 0.84
CA PRO A 585 -31.14 -41.85 1.38
C PRO A 585 -30.14 -42.71 2.17
N TYR A 586 -30.49 -43.96 2.54
CA TYR A 586 -29.58 -44.88 3.21
C TYR A 586 -28.72 -45.68 2.22
N ASP A 587 -28.99 -45.62 0.91
CA ASP A 587 -28.08 -46.10 -0.12
C ASP A 587 -26.92 -45.11 -0.27
N PRO A 588 -25.68 -45.47 0.14
CA PRO A 588 -24.55 -44.55 0.10
C PRO A 588 -24.13 -44.18 -1.33
N VAL A 589 -24.29 -45.06 -2.32
CA VAL A 589 -23.87 -44.78 -3.69
C VAL A 589 -24.83 -43.78 -4.34
N ALA A 590 -26.13 -44.02 -4.22
CA ALA A 590 -27.15 -43.11 -4.72
C ALA A 590 -27.09 -41.75 -4.01
N SER A 591 -26.84 -41.75 -2.70
CA SER A 591 -26.72 -40.51 -1.92
C SER A 591 -25.50 -39.67 -2.28
N ILE A 592 -24.36 -40.29 -2.59
CA ILE A 592 -23.14 -39.58 -3.03
C ILE A 592 -23.36 -38.92 -4.41
N ASP A 593 -24.01 -39.61 -5.36
CA ASP A 593 -24.34 -39.03 -6.68
C ASP A 593 -25.34 -37.88 -6.54
N ALA A 594 -26.38 -38.05 -5.71
CA ALA A 594 -27.37 -37.00 -5.43
C ALA A 594 -26.74 -35.79 -4.73
N GLN A 595 -25.81 -36.00 -3.78
CA GLN A 595 -25.08 -34.92 -3.13
C GLN A 595 -24.23 -34.14 -4.14
N ALA A 596 -23.53 -34.83 -5.03
CA ALA A 596 -22.72 -34.21 -6.07
C ALA A 596 -23.58 -33.36 -7.02
N HIS A 597 -24.76 -33.86 -7.41
CA HIS A 597 -25.71 -33.11 -8.22
C HIS A 597 -26.20 -31.85 -7.51
N LEU A 598 -26.68 -31.98 -6.27
CA LEU A 598 -27.12 -30.84 -5.46
C LEU A 598 -26.02 -29.80 -5.28
N MET A 599 -24.80 -30.23 -4.98
CA MET A 599 -23.67 -29.32 -4.83
C MET A 599 -23.32 -28.58 -6.12
N SER A 600 -23.42 -29.26 -7.27
CA SER A 600 -23.23 -28.62 -8.59
C SER A 600 -24.22 -27.49 -8.83
N ASP A 601 -25.49 -27.71 -8.50
CA ASP A 601 -26.53 -26.69 -8.64
C ASP A 601 -26.33 -25.52 -7.66
N LEU A 602 -25.98 -25.81 -6.41
CA LEU A 602 -25.73 -24.77 -5.40
C LEU A 602 -24.49 -23.93 -5.76
N LEU A 603 -23.42 -24.56 -6.26
CA LEU A 603 -22.24 -23.85 -6.76
C LEU A 603 -22.60 -22.97 -7.96
N ARG A 604 -23.44 -23.46 -8.88
CA ARG A 604 -23.92 -22.68 -10.02
C ARG A 604 -24.80 -21.50 -9.57
N GLN A 605 -25.63 -21.71 -8.54
CA GLN A 605 -26.56 -20.72 -8.03
C GLN A 605 -25.86 -19.59 -7.24
N PHE A 606 -24.90 -19.93 -6.39
CA PHE A 606 -24.30 -18.99 -5.44
C PHE A 606 -22.87 -18.56 -5.80
N GLY A 607 -22.19 -19.25 -6.71
CA GLY A 607 -20.89 -18.87 -7.27
C GLY A 607 -19.72 -18.95 -6.28
N SER A 608 -19.93 -19.42 -5.05
CA SER A 608 -18.90 -19.59 -4.02
C SER A 608 -19.08 -20.92 -3.28
N PRO A 609 -17.98 -21.66 -2.99
CA PRO A 609 -18.04 -22.87 -2.18
C PRO A 609 -18.64 -22.64 -0.78
N GLU A 610 -18.30 -21.52 -0.13
CA GLU A 610 -18.78 -21.18 1.21
C GLU A 610 -20.29 -20.97 1.23
N LEU A 611 -20.84 -20.27 0.23
CA LEU A 611 -22.28 -20.04 0.11
C LEU A 611 -23.02 -21.29 -0.35
N ALA A 612 -22.42 -22.12 -1.20
CA ALA A 612 -22.99 -23.41 -1.60
C ALA A 612 -23.07 -24.38 -0.40
N LEU A 613 -22.01 -24.45 0.42
CA LEU A 613 -21.99 -25.21 1.68
C LEU A 613 -23.01 -24.69 2.68
N ALA A 614 -23.12 -23.37 2.82
CA ALA A 614 -24.14 -22.75 3.66
C ALA A 614 -25.54 -23.08 3.17
N ALA A 615 -25.77 -23.08 1.85
CA ALA A 615 -27.07 -23.38 1.24
C ALA A 615 -27.42 -24.86 1.36
N TYR A 616 -26.42 -25.75 1.37
CA TYR A 616 -26.62 -27.18 1.61
C TYR A 616 -27.14 -27.42 3.03
N ASN A 617 -26.55 -26.76 4.03
CA ASN A 617 -26.91 -26.95 5.43
C ASN A 617 -28.15 -26.13 5.88
N ALA A 618 -28.22 -24.84 5.53
CA ALA A 618 -29.28 -23.92 5.96
C ALA A 618 -30.45 -23.81 4.97
N GLY A 619 -30.30 -24.40 3.78
CA GLY A 619 -31.22 -24.24 2.66
C GLY A 619 -30.91 -23.01 1.79
N PRO A 620 -31.16 -23.11 0.47
CA PRO A 620 -30.85 -22.03 -0.49
C PRO A 620 -31.71 -20.78 -0.29
N GLY A 621 -32.90 -20.91 0.29
CA GLY A 621 -33.77 -19.76 0.58
C GLY A 621 -33.16 -18.82 1.63
N ALA A 622 -32.58 -19.38 2.70
CA ALA A 622 -31.93 -18.60 3.76
C ALA A 622 -30.71 -17.86 3.21
N VAL A 623 -29.84 -18.55 2.48
CA VAL A 623 -28.65 -17.96 1.84
C VAL A 623 -29.04 -16.94 0.79
N GLY A 624 -30.01 -17.23 -0.07
CA GLY A 624 -30.48 -16.32 -1.12
C GLY A 624 -31.10 -15.03 -0.57
N SER A 625 -31.77 -15.09 0.59
CA SER A 625 -32.40 -13.92 1.20
C SER A 625 -31.39 -12.86 1.68
N CYS A 626 -30.21 -13.30 2.15
CA CYS A 626 -29.16 -12.40 2.64
C CYS A 626 -27.93 -12.33 1.72
N ASN A 627 -27.86 -13.19 0.70
CA ASN A 627 -26.69 -13.45 -0.12
C ASN A 627 -25.41 -13.61 0.72
N CYS A 628 -25.53 -14.34 1.82
CA CYS A 628 -24.56 -14.47 2.89
C CYS A 628 -24.65 -15.86 3.53
N ILE A 629 -23.66 -16.23 4.36
CA ILE A 629 -23.83 -17.36 5.28
C ILE A 629 -24.80 -16.89 6.38
N PRO A 630 -25.99 -17.48 6.53
CA PRO A 630 -26.95 -17.04 7.52
C PRO A 630 -26.35 -17.16 8.93
N PRO A 631 -26.77 -16.32 9.89
CA PRO A 631 -26.25 -16.32 11.26
C PRO A 631 -26.78 -17.50 12.09
N TYR A 632 -26.75 -18.69 11.50
CA TYR A 632 -27.05 -19.96 12.15
C TYR A 632 -25.72 -20.54 12.64
N PRO A 633 -25.53 -20.68 13.97
CA PRO A 633 -24.25 -21.15 14.52
C PRO A 633 -23.83 -22.51 13.94
N GLU A 634 -24.79 -23.39 13.70
CA GLU A 634 -24.58 -24.69 13.06
C GLU A 634 -24.02 -24.54 11.64
N THR A 635 -24.63 -23.69 10.82
CA THR A 635 -24.21 -23.46 9.43
C THR A 635 -22.83 -22.78 9.35
N GLN A 636 -22.57 -21.79 10.20
CA GLN A 636 -21.26 -21.15 10.27
C GLN A 636 -20.17 -22.15 10.68
N ALA A 637 -20.44 -22.99 11.68
CA ALA A 637 -19.52 -24.04 12.11
C ALA A 637 -19.33 -25.12 11.04
N TYR A 638 -20.40 -25.49 10.32
CA TYR A 638 -20.36 -26.44 9.21
C TYR A 638 -19.47 -25.94 8.07
N VAL A 639 -19.68 -24.70 7.62
CA VAL A 639 -18.86 -24.08 6.57
C VAL A 639 -17.42 -23.94 7.05
N ALA A 640 -17.18 -23.41 8.25
CA ALA A 640 -15.83 -23.25 8.78
C ALA A 640 -15.08 -24.59 8.92
N LYS A 641 -15.77 -25.65 9.37
CA LYS A 641 -15.21 -27.00 9.49
C LYS A 641 -14.78 -27.55 8.14
N ILE A 642 -15.62 -27.42 7.11
CA ILE A 642 -15.33 -27.94 5.77
C ILE A 642 -14.27 -27.08 5.08
N MET A 643 -14.37 -25.75 5.17
CA MET A 643 -13.35 -24.85 4.62
C MET A 643 -12.01 -25.07 5.31
N ALA A 644 -11.95 -25.30 6.62
CA ALA A 644 -10.70 -25.67 7.30
C ALA A 644 -10.15 -27.03 6.86
N MET A 645 -11.01 -28.00 6.51
CA MET A 645 -10.60 -29.26 5.90
C MET A 645 -10.07 -29.06 4.49
N LEU A 646 -10.60 -28.10 3.74
CA LEU A 646 -10.09 -27.72 2.44
C LEU A 646 -8.78 -26.92 2.56
N ASP A 647 -8.67 -25.99 3.51
CA ASP A 647 -7.54 -25.05 3.71
C ASP A 647 -6.32 -25.65 4.46
N GLY A 648 -6.36 -26.93 4.82
CA GLY A 648 -5.28 -27.64 5.50
C GLY A 648 -4.00 -27.79 4.66
N ALA A 649 -3.23 -26.70 4.48
CA ALA A 649 -1.83 -26.70 4.00
C ALA A 649 -1.03 -25.39 4.24
N GLY A 650 -1.66 -24.22 4.49
CA GLY A 650 -0.97 -22.93 4.29
C GLY A 650 -1.01 -21.81 5.34
N ALA A 651 -2.05 -21.67 6.18
CA ALA A 651 -2.44 -20.31 6.64
C ALA A 651 -2.49 -20.01 8.16
N LEU A 652 -2.11 -20.91 9.08
CA LEU A 652 -2.30 -20.64 10.53
C LEU A 652 -1.06 -20.19 11.33
N ALA A 653 0.04 -19.78 10.68
CA ALA A 653 1.24 -19.32 11.40
C ALA A 653 1.83 -17.97 10.94
N ALA A 654 1.06 -17.13 10.24
CA ALA A 654 1.48 -15.76 9.94
C ALA A 654 0.47 -14.76 10.52
N PRO A 655 0.92 -13.61 11.09
CA PRO A 655 -0.01 -12.50 11.36
C PRO A 655 -0.73 -12.13 10.05
N PRO A 656 -1.98 -11.60 10.12
CA PRO A 656 -2.71 -11.22 8.92
C PRO A 656 -1.83 -10.30 8.05
N PRO A 657 -1.94 -10.39 6.71
CA PRO A 657 -1.14 -9.56 5.82
C PRO A 657 -1.29 -8.10 6.25
N ALA A 658 -0.18 -7.35 6.30
CA ALA A 658 -0.22 -5.93 6.62
C ALA A 658 -1.08 -5.23 5.55
N LEU A 659 -2.35 -4.98 5.82
CA LEU A 659 -3.23 -4.35 4.86
C LEU A 659 -2.87 -2.85 4.76
N GLU A 660 -2.67 -2.33 3.56
CA GLU A 660 -2.45 -0.91 3.30
C GLU A 660 -3.71 -0.30 2.70
N VAL A 661 -3.97 0.95 3.08
CA VAL A 661 -5.10 1.74 2.57
C VAL A 661 -4.60 2.60 1.42
N ARG A 662 -5.24 2.51 0.26
CA ARG A 662 -4.96 3.37 -0.90
C ARG A 662 -6.24 3.89 -1.53
N LEU A 663 -6.16 5.07 -2.16
CA LEU A 663 -7.20 5.56 -3.04
C LEU A 663 -7.11 4.85 -4.40
N VAL A 664 -8.25 4.43 -4.92
CA VAL A 664 -8.40 3.90 -6.28
C VAL A 664 -8.63 5.09 -7.20
N ALA A 665 -7.73 5.24 -8.19
CA ALA A 665 -7.71 6.39 -9.10
C ALA A 665 -8.76 6.30 -10.20
#